data_AF-A0AA43QQE5-F1
#
_entry.id   AF-A0AA43QQE5-F1
#
_cell.length_a   1.000
_cell.length_b   1.000
_cell.length_c   1.000
_cell.angle_alpha   90.00
_cell.angle_beta   90.00
_cell.angle_gamma   90.00
#
_symmetry.space_group_name_H-M   'P 1'
#
loop_
_entity.id
_entity.type
_entity.pdbx_description
1 polymer ?
#
loop_
_entity_poly.entity_id
_entity_poly.type
_entity_poly.pdbx_seq_one_letter_code
_entity_poly.pdbx_strand_id
1 'polypeptide(L)'
;MDKNNNLEVTNAFPFPTVDAPPTDNYHDHNTPTSLASTAPRAKGNIAYQAEMIRKLREVNVDANNTGWYTSTNLGHFIQPSFIENQHHYQKDLNERTVAIVHDISRSTQGSLSLRAFRLSPAFMTAFKENKFTTESLQKSNLRYQDILLELPLQIHNSHLLTSFLHSLPSSAPPAEVELQQPPSLQSLSQVKDPLAPNFTALNLSVDPFLTQTTDLLLDSIETHHTELNNYQYYQRQLAREQAKITAWQTKRKSENASRVMAKQSPLPEDEWQRLFKLPTEPGRLETMLNSRQVEQYARQIDGFTAGVTGKMFARAGRKRFPCHTINYWHLNLTQQPPANLSILPTTSPLHPRFIQSLANFQFFIRDIPYFQSTHLSRTNAIMMNGAPASKFKVADISLAAFGRREIELAENEMPGLMATREKYASDQPLKGARIAGCLHMTIQTAVLIETLTSLGAEVTWSSCNIFSTQDHAAAAIAAAGTPVFAWKGETEEEYEWCIEQQLVAFKDGKHLNLILDDGGDLTELVHKKHPEMLKDCYGLSEETTTGVHHLYKALKDGKLLVPAVNVNDSVTKSKFDNLYGCRESLIDGIKRATDVMIAGKVAVVAGFGDVGKGCAQALHVFGARVLVTEVDPINALQAAVSGYEVTTMEDAVKLGQIFVTTTGCRDILTGAHFEQMKNDAIVCNIGHFDIEIDVAWLKANAKSVQSIKPQVDRFLMPNGRHIILLAEGRLVNLGCATGHSSFVMSCSFTNQVLAQIMLYKAEDEAFGKKYIEFGKTGKKGIEVLVLPKILDEQVALLHLDHVNAKLTKLTPKQAEYTGLPIEGPFKPDT
;
A
#
# COMPACT_ATOMS: atom_id res chain seq x y z
N MET A 1 41.63 19.13 16.50
CA MET A 1 41.43 19.52 15.08
C MET A 1 40.24 20.46 14.93
N ASP A 2 40.16 21.52 15.74
CA ASP A 2 39.29 22.68 15.48
C ASP A 2 40.23 23.87 15.33
N LYS A 3 40.34 24.39 14.10
CA LYS A 3 41.10 25.61 13.79
C LYS A 3 40.14 26.54 13.08
N ASN A 4 39.62 27.53 13.80
CA ASN A 4 38.64 28.50 13.29
C ASN A 4 37.32 27.86 12.79
N ASN A 5 36.70 26.94 13.53
CA ASN A 5 35.46 26.22 13.18
C ASN A 5 35.57 25.16 12.08
N ASN A 6 36.78 24.75 11.70
CA ASN A 6 37.01 23.65 10.75
C ASN A 6 37.46 22.39 11.47
N LEU A 7 36.78 21.26 11.22
CA LEU A 7 37.20 19.95 11.71
C LEU A 7 38.19 19.32 10.73
N GLU A 8 39.44 19.16 11.15
CA GLU A 8 40.44 18.35 10.45
C GLU A 8 40.35 16.89 10.97
N VAL A 9 40.59 15.87 10.15
CA VAL A 9 40.77 14.48 10.59
C VAL A 9 42.02 13.93 9.91
N THR A 10 43.13 13.81 10.65
CA THR A 10 44.45 13.50 10.09
C THR A 10 44.89 12.06 10.28
N ASN A 11 44.36 11.38 11.31
CA ASN A 11 44.58 10.02 11.87
C ASN A 11 43.36 9.08 12.06
N ALA A 12 43.15 7.98 11.32
CA ALA A 12 42.18 6.96 11.72
C ALA A 12 42.90 5.61 11.93
N PHE A 13 43.04 5.18 13.19
CA PHE A 13 43.66 3.89 13.51
C PHE A 13 42.61 2.76 13.45
N PRO A 14 42.97 1.56 12.96
CA PRO A 14 42.07 0.41 13.01
C PRO A 14 41.75 0.04 14.47
N PHE A 15 40.49 -0.35 14.73
CA PHE A 15 40.11 -0.97 15.99
C PHE A 15 40.85 -2.31 16.15
N PRO A 16 41.40 -2.66 17.32
CA PRO A 16 41.96 -3.98 17.54
C PRO A 16 40.83 -5.01 17.48
N THR A 17 40.86 -5.91 16.50
CA THR A 17 40.07 -7.13 16.49
C THR A 17 40.74 -8.17 17.37
N VAL A 18 39.96 -8.89 18.18
CA VAL A 18 40.45 -10.03 18.96
C VAL A 18 40.52 -11.21 18.00
N ASP A 19 41.71 -11.76 17.79
CA ASP A 19 41.86 -13.03 17.06
C ASP A 19 41.07 -14.13 17.78
N ALA A 20 40.12 -14.74 17.07
CA ALA A 20 39.45 -15.95 17.55
C ALA A 20 40.44 -17.12 17.51
N PRO A 21 40.49 -17.99 18.55
CA PRO A 21 41.34 -19.18 18.50
C PRO A 21 40.85 -20.14 17.41
N PRO A 22 41.75 -20.93 16.80
CA PRO A 22 41.38 -21.85 15.74
C PRO A 22 40.55 -23.00 16.33
N THR A 23 39.28 -23.08 15.96
CA THR A 23 38.44 -24.26 16.22
C THR A 23 38.34 -25.11 14.95
N ASP A 24 38.62 -26.40 15.12
CA ASP A 24 38.64 -27.42 14.09
C ASP A 24 37.35 -27.50 13.26
N ASN A 25 37.55 -27.56 11.94
CA ASN A 25 36.79 -28.26 10.90
C ASN A 25 35.27 -28.56 11.06
N TYR A 26 34.55 -28.05 10.04
CA TYR A 26 33.25 -28.52 9.50
C TYR A 26 31.99 -28.35 10.37
N HIS A 27 31.40 -27.15 10.35
CA HIS A 27 30.05 -26.87 9.80
C HIS A 27 29.59 -25.45 10.21
N ASP A 28 28.98 -24.75 9.25
CA ASP A 28 28.12 -23.55 9.39
C ASP A 28 28.65 -22.31 10.13
N HIS A 29 29.07 -21.31 9.34
CA HIS A 29 29.12 -19.91 9.77
C HIS A 29 28.20 -19.06 8.92
N ASN A 30 26.98 -18.83 9.40
CA ASN A 30 26.24 -17.59 9.16
C ASN A 30 25.16 -17.42 10.23
N THR A 31 25.55 -16.80 11.36
CA THR A 31 24.58 -16.16 12.26
C THR A 31 25.24 -14.98 12.97
N PRO A 32 24.71 -13.74 12.83
CA PRO A 32 25.26 -12.53 13.48
C PRO A 32 24.85 -12.37 14.95
N THR A 33 24.44 -13.45 15.63
CA THR A 33 23.88 -13.43 16.98
C THR A 33 24.89 -13.68 18.11
N SER A 34 26.17 -13.88 17.80
CA SER A 34 27.19 -14.17 18.84
C SER A 34 27.80 -12.92 19.52
N LEU A 35 27.60 -11.71 18.99
CA LEU A 35 28.22 -10.49 19.52
C LEU A 35 27.70 -10.06 20.91
N ALA A 36 26.52 -10.53 21.32
CA ALA A 36 25.95 -10.21 22.63
C ALA A 36 26.55 -11.04 23.79
N SER A 37 27.35 -12.07 23.49
CA SER A 37 27.85 -13.02 24.50
C SER A 37 29.24 -12.69 25.07
N THR A 38 29.88 -11.61 24.62
CA THR A 38 31.26 -11.22 25.01
C THR A 38 31.35 -10.01 25.95
N ALA A 39 30.25 -9.64 26.60
CA ALA A 39 30.20 -8.56 27.59
C ALA A 39 31.15 -8.67 28.82
N PRO A 40 31.76 -9.82 29.22
CA PRO A 40 32.67 -9.84 30.36
C PRO A 40 34.12 -9.39 30.08
N ARG A 41 34.45 -8.79 28.93
CA ARG A 41 35.86 -8.41 28.58
C ARG A 41 36.13 -6.90 28.50
N ALA A 42 35.36 -6.11 29.23
CA ALA A 42 35.49 -4.64 29.27
C ALA A 42 36.81 -4.10 29.90
N LYS A 43 37.56 -4.89 30.68
CA LYS A 43 38.78 -4.39 31.35
C LYS A 43 40.00 -4.21 30.44
N GLY A 44 40.16 -5.03 29.40
CA GLY A 44 41.27 -4.91 28.45
C GLY A 44 41.15 -3.68 27.52
N ASN A 45 39.92 -3.36 27.11
CA ASN A 45 39.62 -2.22 26.25
C ASN A 45 39.85 -0.87 26.94
N ILE A 46 39.54 -0.76 28.24
CA ILE A 46 39.72 0.49 28.99
C ILE A 46 41.22 0.83 29.13
N ALA A 47 42.08 -0.17 29.37
CA ALA A 47 43.53 0.03 29.48
C ALA A 47 44.15 0.45 28.13
N TYR A 48 43.76 -0.21 27.03
CA TYR A 48 44.21 0.16 25.68
C TYR A 48 43.71 1.55 25.27
N GLN A 49 42.45 1.88 25.58
CA GLN A 49 41.89 3.22 25.34
C GLN A 49 42.62 4.29 26.15
N ALA A 50 42.90 4.05 27.44
CA ALA A 50 43.63 4.99 28.28
C ALA A 50 45.09 5.19 27.79
N GLU A 51 45.77 4.12 27.37
CA GLU A 51 47.13 4.17 26.82
C GLU A 51 47.15 4.91 25.48
N MET A 52 46.18 4.66 24.58
CA MET A 52 46.07 5.39 23.31
C MET A 52 45.69 6.86 23.50
N ILE A 53 44.81 7.19 24.44
CA ILE A 53 44.51 8.57 24.81
C ILE A 53 45.76 9.28 25.35
N ARG A 54 46.59 8.59 26.15
CA ARG A 54 47.88 9.11 26.63
C ARG A 54 48.86 9.36 25.48
N LYS A 55 48.96 8.42 24.53
CA LYS A 55 49.82 8.53 23.34
C LYS A 55 49.35 9.63 22.39
N LEU A 56 48.05 9.81 22.19
CA LEU A 56 47.47 10.89 21.38
C LEU A 56 47.74 12.27 21.98
N ARG A 57 47.77 12.37 23.32
CA ARG A 57 48.15 13.58 24.06
C ARG A 57 49.63 13.96 23.87
N GLU A 58 50.52 12.98 23.68
CA GLU A 58 51.96 13.18 23.40
C GLU A 58 52.23 13.72 21.97
N VAL A 59 51.33 13.49 21.01
CA VAL A 59 51.45 13.97 19.60
C VAL A 59 50.65 15.23 19.29
N ASN A 60 50.14 15.94 20.31
CA ASN A 60 49.33 17.17 20.15
C ASN A 60 48.06 16.97 19.29
N VAL A 61 47.52 15.74 19.27
CA VAL A 61 46.25 15.39 18.62
C VAL A 61 45.15 15.53 19.67
N ASP A 62 44.37 16.60 19.57
CA ASP A 62 43.25 16.89 20.49
C ASP A 62 42.11 15.86 20.28
N ALA A 63 42.13 14.80 21.09
CA ALA A 63 41.33 13.57 20.93
C ALA A 63 39.86 13.69 21.40
N ASN A 64 39.40 14.87 21.83
CA ASN A 64 38.15 15.01 22.59
C ASN A 64 36.97 15.64 21.84
N ASN A 65 37.08 15.94 20.54
CA ASN A 65 36.03 16.70 19.81
C ASN A 65 35.14 15.84 18.90
N THR A 66 35.50 14.60 18.58
CA THR A 66 34.60 13.66 17.87
C THR A 66 34.00 12.73 18.90
N GLY A 67 32.70 12.87 19.18
CA GLY A 67 32.02 12.11 20.23
C GLY A 67 31.70 10.70 19.77
N TRP A 68 31.04 10.58 18.62
CA TRP A 68 30.61 9.31 18.07
C TRP A 68 30.35 9.41 16.56
N TYR A 69 30.24 8.24 15.93
CA TYR A 69 29.98 8.07 14.51
C TYR A 69 28.69 7.29 14.32
N THR A 70 27.90 7.65 13.31
CA THR A 70 26.74 6.87 12.87
C THR A 70 26.65 6.80 11.36
N SER A 71 26.08 5.71 10.88
CA SER A 71 25.74 5.55 9.47
C SER A 71 24.24 5.74 9.31
N THR A 72 23.84 6.41 8.22
CA THR A 72 22.44 6.65 7.89
C THR A 72 22.18 6.24 6.45
N ASN A 73 20.92 5.93 6.17
CA ASN A 73 20.41 5.67 4.85
C ASN A 73 19.54 6.86 4.42
N LEU A 74 19.82 7.47 3.27
CA LEU A 74 19.11 8.63 2.72
C LEU A 74 19.07 9.85 3.65
N GLY A 75 19.99 9.95 4.60
CA GLY A 75 20.02 11.04 5.57
C GLY A 75 18.89 10.99 6.62
N HIS A 76 18.26 9.84 6.82
CA HIS A 76 17.32 9.61 7.91
C HIS A 76 18.08 9.42 9.25
N PHE A 77 18.35 10.52 9.96
CA PHE A 77 19.04 10.47 11.25
C PHE A 77 18.54 11.50 12.27
N ILE A 78 17.66 12.43 11.90
CA ILE A 78 17.16 13.48 12.81
C ILE A 78 15.99 12.91 13.61
N GLN A 79 16.33 12.03 14.56
CA GLN A 79 15.39 11.33 15.44
C GLN A 79 15.69 11.61 16.92
N PRO A 80 14.73 11.42 17.84
CA PRO A 80 14.94 11.63 19.27
C PRO A 80 16.19 10.91 19.82
N SER A 81 16.42 9.67 19.40
CA SER A 81 17.59 8.88 19.81
C SER A 81 18.93 9.51 19.41
N PHE A 82 19.02 10.11 18.22
CA PHE A 82 20.22 10.83 17.78
C PHE A 82 20.47 12.07 18.63
N ILE A 83 19.40 12.82 18.95
CA ILE A 83 19.46 14.01 19.78
C ILE A 83 19.89 13.67 21.21
N GLU A 84 19.30 12.64 21.81
CA GLU A 84 19.65 12.15 23.14
C GLU A 84 21.12 11.74 23.23
N ASN A 85 21.58 10.94 22.27
CA ASN A 85 22.97 10.51 22.19
C ASN A 85 23.91 11.71 22.03
N GLN A 86 23.62 12.62 21.10
CA GLN A 86 24.46 13.77 20.87
C GLN A 86 24.48 14.74 22.07
N HIS A 87 23.35 14.92 22.75
CA HIS A 87 23.27 15.70 23.98
C HIS A 87 24.12 15.09 25.09
N HIS A 88 24.08 13.76 25.25
CA HIS A 88 24.90 13.03 26.22
C HIS A 88 26.40 13.26 25.97
N TYR A 89 26.87 13.03 24.73
CA TYR A 89 28.28 13.21 24.40
C TYR A 89 28.74 14.68 24.50
N GLN A 90 27.92 15.65 24.08
CA GLN A 90 28.25 17.08 24.23
C GLN A 90 28.26 17.57 25.67
N LYS A 91 27.46 16.95 26.55
CA LYS A 91 27.44 17.28 27.97
C LYS A 91 28.63 16.68 28.71
N ASP A 92 28.95 15.42 28.42
CA ASP A 92 29.90 14.66 29.23
C ASP A 92 31.37 14.82 28.79
N LEU A 93 31.62 15.07 27.49
CA LEU A 93 32.97 15.32 26.98
C LEU A 93 33.29 16.82 26.96
N ASN A 94 32.60 17.58 26.12
CA ASN A 94 32.65 19.05 26.02
C ASN A 94 31.65 19.58 24.97
N GLU A 95 31.32 20.87 25.03
CA GLU A 95 30.37 21.55 24.12
C GLU A 95 30.81 21.59 22.64
N ARG A 96 32.07 21.26 22.34
CA ARG A 96 32.61 21.21 20.96
C ARG A 96 32.53 19.82 20.34
N THR A 97 31.98 18.85 21.07
CA THR A 97 31.83 17.48 20.61
C THR A 97 30.89 17.39 19.41
N VAL A 98 31.30 16.67 18.37
CA VAL A 98 30.53 16.47 17.13
C VAL A 98 30.17 15.00 16.92
N ALA A 99 29.02 14.76 16.28
CA ALA A 99 28.66 13.49 15.66
C ALA A 99 29.08 13.51 14.19
N ILE A 100 29.74 12.45 13.74
CA ILE A 100 30.02 12.23 12.32
C ILE A 100 28.93 11.32 11.75
N VAL A 101 28.24 11.80 10.71
CA VAL A 101 27.17 11.08 10.01
C VAL A 101 27.66 10.72 8.61
N HIS A 102 27.66 9.42 8.30
CA HIS A 102 27.96 8.88 6.98
C HIS A 102 26.68 8.40 6.30
N ASP A 103 26.34 9.01 5.17
CA ASP A 103 25.21 8.58 4.35
C ASP A 103 25.68 7.51 3.37
N ILE A 104 25.30 6.27 3.63
CA ILE A 104 25.74 5.11 2.85
C ILE A 104 25.20 5.22 1.42
N SER A 105 23.92 5.54 1.28
CA SER A 105 23.24 5.55 -0.02
C SER A 105 23.76 6.63 -0.93
N ARG A 106 24.02 7.83 -0.40
CA ARG A 106 24.68 8.88 -1.17
C ARG A 106 26.13 8.54 -1.51
N SER A 107 26.83 7.85 -0.62
CA SER A 107 28.21 7.41 -0.86
C SER A 107 28.32 6.32 -1.91
N THR A 108 27.32 5.43 -2.03
CA THR A 108 27.27 4.42 -3.10
C THR A 108 27.13 5.02 -4.51
N GLN A 109 26.65 6.26 -4.63
CA GLN A 109 26.58 6.99 -5.92
C GLN A 109 27.91 7.63 -6.35
N GLY A 110 29.02 7.32 -5.66
CA GLY A 110 30.37 7.74 -6.03
C GLY A 110 30.86 9.04 -5.39
N SER A 111 30.08 9.66 -4.49
CA SER A 111 30.52 10.82 -3.71
C SER A 111 30.49 10.53 -2.21
N LEU A 112 31.66 10.47 -1.56
CA LEU A 112 31.75 10.27 -0.10
C LEU A 112 30.91 11.33 0.63
N SER A 113 29.85 10.89 1.30
CA SER A 113 28.92 11.76 2.02
C SER A 113 29.14 11.64 3.52
N LEU A 114 30.12 12.39 4.02
CA LEU A 114 30.45 12.49 5.44
C LEU A 114 30.17 13.92 5.94
N ARG A 115 29.39 14.06 7.01
CA ARG A 115 29.01 15.37 7.58
C ARG A 115 29.19 15.37 9.09
N ALA A 116 29.57 16.50 9.65
CA ALA A 116 29.75 16.67 11.10
C ALA A 116 28.65 17.56 11.67
N PHE A 117 27.98 17.10 12.72
CA PHE A 117 26.89 17.81 13.38
C PHE A 117 27.13 17.96 14.87
N ARG A 118 26.61 19.04 15.45
CA ARG A 118 26.46 19.21 16.89
C ARG A 118 25.14 19.92 17.21
N LEU A 119 24.60 19.71 18.39
CA LEU A 119 23.47 20.46 18.92
C LEU A 119 23.88 21.90 19.23
N SER A 120 23.01 22.85 18.93
CA SER A 120 23.27 24.25 19.27
C SER A 120 23.24 24.49 20.80
N PRO A 121 23.97 25.49 21.32
CA PRO A 121 23.93 25.83 22.74
C PRO A 121 22.52 26.19 23.25
N ALA A 122 21.73 26.86 22.41
CA ALA A 122 20.35 27.22 22.71
C ALA A 122 19.46 25.97 22.84
N PHE A 123 19.62 25.02 21.92
CA PHE A 123 18.88 23.75 21.95
C PHE A 123 19.30 22.87 23.13
N MET A 124 20.60 22.78 23.44
CA MET A 124 21.12 22.04 24.61
C MET A 124 20.48 22.52 25.92
N THR A 125 20.32 23.84 26.07
CA THR A 125 19.68 24.44 27.26
C THR A 125 18.20 24.10 27.31
N ALA A 126 17.47 24.27 26.20
CA ALA A 126 16.04 23.96 26.13
C ALA A 126 15.73 22.47 26.36
N PHE A 127 16.58 21.58 25.82
CA PHE A 127 16.46 20.13 25.97
C PHE A 127 16.69 19.68 27.41
N LYS A 128 17.70 20.24 28.09
CA LYS A 128 17.95 19.98 29.52
C LYS A 128 16.79 20.41 30.42
N GLU A 129 16.11 21.51 30.09
CA GLU A 129 15.00 22.05 30.85
C GLU A 129 13.63 21.45 30.46
N ASN A 130 13.59 20.59 29.44
CA ASN A 130 12.38 20.01 28.85
C ASN A 130 11.30 21.05 28.48
N LYS A 131 11.73 22.21 27.95
CA LYS A 131 10.86 23.35 27.63
C LYS A 131 10.53 23.40 26.13
N PHE A 132 9.60 22.54 25.71
CA PHE A 132 9.10 22.47 24.32
C PHE A 132 7.59 22.73 24.21
N THR A 133 7.07 23.68 24.97
CA THR A 133 5.69 24.20 24.85
C THR A 133 5.65 25.43 23.93
N THR A 134 4.47 25.77 23.41
CA THR A 134 4.30 26.92 22.51
C THR A 134 4.80 28.24 23.15
N GLU A 135 4.53 28.45 24.43
CA GLU A 135 4.99 29.64 25.17
C GLU A 135 6.52 29.67 25.34
N SER A 136 7.12 28.53 25.67
CA SER A 136 8.57 28.42 25.88
C SER A 136 9.38 28.63 24.59
N LEU A 137 8.87 28.14 23.46
CA LEU A 137 9.49 28.33 22.14
C LEU A 137 9.36 29.78 21.66
N GLN A 138 8.23 30.44 21.91
CA GLN A 138 8.05 31.86 21.62
C GLN A 138 9.02 32.74 22.42
N LYS A 139 9.24 32.44 23.71
CA LYS A 139 10.17 33.19 24.57
C LYS A 139 11.64 32.96 24.22
N SER A 140 12.00 31.74 23.83
CA SER A 140 13.38 31.38 23.47
C SER A 140 13.76 31.69 22.01
N ASN A 141 12.77 31.98 21.14
CA ASN A 141 12.94 32.16 19.70
C ASN A 141 13.66 30.98 19.01
N LEU A 142 13.58 29.78 19.60
CA LEU A 142 14.21 28.56 19.10
C LEU A 142 13.40 27.98 17.95
N ARG A 143 14.02 27.76 16.79
CA ARG A 143 13.38 27.19 15.59
C ARG A 143 13.96 25.81 15.25
N TYR A 144 13.29 25.09 14.35
CA TYR A 144 13.74 23.78 13.89
C TYR A 144 15.14 23.81 13.23
N GLN A 145 15.54 24.95 12.67
CA GLN A 145 16.86 25.15 12.05
C GLN A 145 17.98 25.24 13.09
N ASP A 146 17.64 25.64 14.32
CA ASP A 146 18.60 25.87 15.39
C ASP A 146 18.92 24.59 16.17
N ILE A 147 18.36 23.43 15.77
CA ILE A 147 18.59 22.15 16.48
C ILE A 147 20.02 21.66 16.21
N LEU A 148 20.38 21.48 14.94
CA LEU A 148 21.66 20.91 14.53
C LEU A 148 22.49 21.94 13.77
N LEU A 149 23.67 22.24 14.30
CA LEU A 149 24.72 22.98 13.63
C LEU A 149 25.59 22.01 12.83
N GLU A 150 25.63 22.20 11.52
CA GLU A 150 26.56 21.50 10.63
C GLU A 150 27.90 22.24 10.62
N LEU A 151 28.99 21.48 10.77
CA LEU A 151 30.35 22.00 10.73
C LEU A 151 31.06 21.57 9.43
N PRO A 152 31.82 22.49 8.80
CA PRO A 152 32.59 22.16 7.62
C PRO A 152 33.65 21.10 7.96
N LEU A 153 33.66 20.04 7.15
CA LEU A 153 34.57 18.92 7.30
C LEU A 153 35.61 18.95 6.18
N GLN A 154 36.90 18.93 6.54
CA GLN A 154 37.99 18.75 5.60
C GLN A 154 38.69 17.41 5.87
N ILE A 155 38.57 16.49 4.90
CA ILE A 155 39.19 15.17 4.97
C ILE A 155 40.57 15.25 4.30
N HIS A 156 41.63 15.12 5.09
CA HIS A 156 42.99 15.01 4.58
C HIS A 156 43.33 13.53 4.42
N ASN A 157 43.19 12.99 3.21
CA ASN A 157 43.67 11.64 2.92
C ASN A 157 45.20 11.63 2.99
N SER A 158 45.78 10.59 3.62
CA SER A 158 47.23 10.38 3.51
C SER A 158 47.57 10.11 2.04
N HIS A 159 48.73 10.60 1.58
CA HIS A 159 49.20 10.36 0.20
C HIS A 159 49.24 8.87 -0.17
N LEU A 160 49.31 7.99 0.84
CA LEU A 160 49.23 6.54 0.73
C LEU A 160 47.86 6.04 0.28
N LEU A 161 46.75 6.59 0.78
CA LEU A 161 45.39 6.20 0.36
C LEU A 161 45.12 6.63 -1.08
N THR A 162 45.56 7.83 -1.47
CA THR A 162 45.46 8.31 -2.85
C THR A 162 46.32 7.46 -3.80
N SER A 163 47.50 7.03 -3.37
CA SER A 163 48.36 6.12 -4.14
C SER A 163 47.76 4.72 -4.25
N PHE A 164 47.13 4.21 -3.18
CA PHE A 164 46.45 2.92 -3.17
C PHE A 164 45.21 2.91 -4.08
N LEU A 165 44.39 3.97 -4.04
CA LEU A 165 43.26 4.15 -4.95
C LEU A 165 43.70 4.26 -6.42
N HIS A 166 44.87 4.88 -6.68
CA HIS A 166 45.48 4.90 -8.03
C HIS A 166 46.07 3.55 -8.47
N SER A 167 46.41 2.66 -7.54
CA SER A 167 46.92 1.31 -7.83
C SER A 167 45.82 0.28 -8.10
N LEU A 168 44.55 0.62 -7.79
CA LEU A 168 43.41 -0.21 -8.19
C LEU A 168 43.26 -0.12 -9.72
N PRO A 169 43.24 -1.26 -10.44
CA PRO A 169 43.21 -1.27 -11.89
C PRO A 169 41.91 -0.65 -12.39
N SER A 170 41.99 0.63 -12.77
CA SER A 170 40.96 1.31 -13.52
C SER A 170 41.33 1.18 -14.99
N SER A 171 40.69 0.28 -15.71
CA SER A 171 40.83 0.25 -17.17
C SER A 171 40.35 1.59 -17.71
N ALA A 172 41.25 2.38 -18.30
CA ALA A 172 40.88 3.56 -19.05
C ALA A 172 39.88 3.16 -20.15
N PRO A 173 38.82 3.95 -20.40
CA PRO A 173 37.95 3.68 -21.53
C PRO A 173 38.78 3.80 -22.82
N PRO A 174 38.68 2.86 -23.77
CA PRO A 174 39.34 3.02 -25.06
C PRO A 174 38.81 4.30 -25.72
N ALA A 175 39.74 5.13 -26.21
CA ALA A 175 39.39 6.19 -27.13
C ALA A 175 38.83 5.51 -28.39
N GLU A 176 37.56 5.79 -28.70
CA GLU A 176 36.81 5.25 -29.84
C GLU A 176 36.50 3.75 -29.77
N VAL A 177 35.40 3.41 -29.09
CA VAL A 177 34.70 2.14 -29.34
C VAL A 177 33.54 2.45 -30.28
N GLU A 178 33.66 2.04 -31.54
CA GLU A 178 32.51 1.90 -32.44
C GLU A 178 31.47 1.01 -31.74
N LEU A 179 30.24 1.54 -31.60
CA LEU A 179 29.11 0.82 -31.01
C LEU A 179 28.76 -0.39 -31.89
N GLN A 180 29.33 -1.55 -31.57
CA GLN A 180 28.84 -2.82 -32.13
C GLN A 180 27.48 -3.13 -31.53
N GLN A 181 26.48 -3.36 -32.39
CA GLN A 181 25.17 -3.77 -31.94
C GLN A 181 25.25 -5.12 -31.21
N PRO A 182 24.59 -5.26 -30.05
CA PRO A 182 24.60 -6.51 -29.31
C PRO A 182 23.98 -7.63 -30.18
N PRO A 183 24.64 -8.78 -30.34
CA PRO A 183 24.17 -9.87 -31.21
C PRO A 183 22.93 -10.59 -30.65
N SER A 184 22.54 -10.32 -29.39
CA SER A 184 21.33 -10.88 -28.77
C SER A 184 20.84 -10.04 -27.58
N LEU A 185 19.56 -10.20 -27.24
CA LEU A 185 18.93 -9.54 -26.09
C LEU A 185 19.56 -9.92 -24.74
N GLN A 186 20.13 -11.13 -24.62
CA GLN A 186 20.88 -11.57 -23.44
C GLN A 186 22.18 -10.81 -23.21
N SER A 187 22.78 -10.24 -24.26
CA SER A 187 24.02 -9.45 -24.12
C SER A 187 23.82 -8.05 -23.55
N LEU A 188 22.57 -7.58 -23.42
CA LEU A 188 22.23 -6.30 -22.77
C LEU A 188 22.24 -6.38 -21.22
N SER A 189 22.14 -7.58 -20.62
CA SER A 189 22.08 -7.73 -19.16
C SER A 189 23.46 -7.77 -18.48
N GLN A 190 24.55 -7.74 -19.25
CA GLN A 190 25.93 -7.84 -18.74
C GLN A 190 26.75 -6.55 -18.92
N VAL A 191 26.11 -5.40 -19.13
CA VAL A 191 26.83 -4.13 -19.15
C VAL A 191 27.19 -3.76 -17.71
N LYS A 192 28.46 -3.95 -17.33
CA LYS A 192 29.01 -3.44 -16.08
C LYS A 192 29.00 -1.91 -16.15
N ASP A 193 28.27 -1.27 -15.25
CA ASP A 193 28.33 0.19 -15.10
C ASP A 193 29.77 0.62 -14.77
N PRO A 194 30.33 1.60 -15.49
CA PRO A 194 31.67 2.09 -15.20
C PRO A 194 31.67 2.84 -13.87
N LEU A 195 32.74 2.63 -13.07
CA LEU A 195 32.99 3.29 -11.79
C LEU A 195 33.30 4.81 -11.91
N ALA A 196 33.15 5.40 -13.11
CA ALA A 196 33.39 6.82 -13.37
C ALA A 196 32.21 7.43 -14.14
N PRO A 197 31.86 8.71 -13.89
CA PRO A 197 30.75 9.37 -14.57
C PRO A 197 30.99 9.44 -16.08
N ASN A 198 30.18 8.70 -16.84
CA ASN A 198 30.25 8.65 -18.29
C ASN A 198 29.16 9.53 -18.92
N PHE A 199 29.56 10.60 -19.61
CA PHE A 199 28.65 11.53 -20.30
C PHE A 199 27.89 10.93 -21.49
N THR A 200 28.31 9.76 -21.99
CA THR A 200 27.60 9.02 -23.06
C THR A 200 26.57 8.02 -22.53
N ALA A 201 26.60 7.69 -21.24
CA ALA A 201 25.61 6.85 -20.56
C ALA A 201 24.55 7.71 -19.86
N LEU A 202 23.78 8.47 -20.63
CA LEU A 202 22.57 9.11 -20.12
C LEU A 202 21.46 8.06 -20.10
N ASN A 203 21.35 7.36 -18.97
CA ASN A 203 20.25 6.44 -18.71
C ASN A 203 18.99 7.25 -18.35
N LEU A 204 17.84 6.87 -18.93
CA LEU A 204 16.51 7.40 -18.62
C LEU A 204 15.89 6.70 -17.39
N SER A 205 16.64 5.87 -16.68
CA SER A 205 16.21 5.19 -15.46
C SER A 205 15.74 6.21 -14.42
N VAL A 206 14.54 6.01 -13.90
CA VAL A 206 14.05 6.67 -12.69
C VAL A 206 15.08 6.41 -11.60
N ASP A 207 15.73 7.45 -11.08
CA ASP A 207 16.75 7.29 -10.05
C ASP A 207 16.05 6.79 -8.76
N PRO A 208 16.32 5.55 -8.31
CA PRO A 208 15.64 5.00 -7.13
C PRO A 208 15.87 5.83 -5.87
N PHE A 209 16.99 6.57 -5.80
CA PHE A 209 17.30 7.47 -4.70
C PHE A 209 16.37 8.69 -4.71
N LEU A 210 16.07 9.26 -5.87
CA LEU A 210 15.15 10.40 -5.98
C LEU A 210 13.75 9.98 -5.57
N THR A 211 13.27 8.85 -6.10
CA THR A 211 11.94 8.32 -5.77
C THR A 211 11.84 8.08 -4.26
N GLN A 212 12.78 7.33 -3.69
CA GLN A 212 12.75 7.00 -2.27
C GLN A 212 12.89 8.23 -1.37
N THR A 213 13.69 9.23 -1.76
CA THR A 213 13.79 10.50 -1.01
C THR A 213 12.51 11.32 -1.12
N THR A 214 11.78 11.23 -2.23
CA THR A 214 10.48 11.88 -2.42
C THR A 214 9.41 11.22 -1.58
N ASP A 215 9.38 9.88 -1.51
CA ASP A 215 8.46 9.13 -0.66
C ASP A 215 8.68 9.48 0.83
N LEU A 216 9.94 9.46 1.29
CA LEU A 216 10.29 9.84 2.67
C LEU A 216 9.94 11.30 3.00
N LEU A 217 10.01 12.21 2.02
CA LEU A 217 9.55 13.58 2.19
C LEU A 217 8.03 13.64 2.38
N LEU A 218 7.27 12.88 1.59
CA LEU A 218 5.81 12.82 1.70
C LEU A 218 5.37 12.24 3.05
N ASP A 219 5.99 11.14 3.50
CA ASP A 219 5.74 10.54 4.81
C ASP A 219 6.00 11.52 5.97
N SER A 220 7.06 12.31 5.84
CA SER A 220 7.42 13.33 6.84
C SER A 220 6.41 14.49 6.85
N ILE A 221 5.88 14.87 5.68
CA ILE A 221 4.83 15.89 5.55
C ILE A 221 3.50 15.40 6.13
N GLU A 222 3.16 14.13 5.93
CA GLU A 222 1.97 13.51 6.51
C GLU A 222 2.08 13.44 8.04
N THR A 223 3.22 13.00 8.56
CA THR A 223 3.52 13.03 10.00
C THR A 223 3.38 14.44 10.57
N HIS A 224 3.83 15.46 9.83
CA HIS A 224 3.66 16.87 10.24
C HIS A 224 2.18 17.29 10.29
N HIS A 225 1.35 16.83 9.35
CA HIS A 225 -0.09 17.08 9.35
C HIS A 225 -0.80 16.38 10.52
N THR A 226 -0.42 15.14 10.85
CA THR A 226 -0.97 14.42 12.00
C THR A 226 -0.68 15.16 13.30
N GLU A 227 0.56 15.62 13.50
CA GLU A 227 0.94 16.41 14.67
C GLU A 227 0.22 17.77 14.74
N LEU A 228 -0.01 18.40 13.59
CA LEU A 228 -0.82 19.62 13.51
C LEU A 228 -2.27 19.35 13.94
N ASN A 229 -2.86 18.25 13.48
CA ASN A 229 -4.22 17.84 13.85
C ASN A 229 -4.34 17.53 15.35
N ASN A 230 -3.34 16.85 15.93
CA ASN A 230 -3.24 16.57 17.36
C ASN A 230 -3.23 17.88 18.17
N TYR A 231 -2.44 18.87 17.75
CA TYR A 231 -2.43 20.17 18.41
C TYR A 231 -3.75 20.94 18.25
N GLN A 232 -4.38 20.91 17.07
CA GLN A 232 -5.69 21.52 16.87
C GLN A 232 -6.77 20.86 17.74
N TYR A 233 -6.69 19.55 17.94
CA TYR A 233 -7.57 18.82 18.84
C TYR A 233 -7.38 19.26 20.30
N TYR A 234 -6.13 19.36 20.76
CA TYR A 234 -5.80 19.94 22.07
C TYR A 234 -6.36 21.35 22.23
N GLN A 235 -6.21 22.24 21.24
CA GLN A 235 -6.76 23.60 21.29
C GLN A 235 -8.28 23.62 21.43
N ARG A 236 -8.99 22.74 20.70
CA ARG A 236 -10.45 22.61 20.82
C ARG A 236 -10.87 22.11 22.19
N GLN A 237 -10.15 21.14 22.76
CA GLN A 237 -10.41 20.65 24.12
C GLN A 237 -10.15 21.73 25.17
N LEU A 238 -9.03 22.44 25.08
CA LEU A 238 -8.68 23.53 25.98
C LEU A 238 -9.75 24.63 25.95
N ALA A 239 -10.20 25.04 24.76
CA ALA A 239 -11.24 26.05 24.60
C ALA A 239 -12.58 25.61 25.24
N ARG A 240 -12.95 24.33 25.10
CA ARG A 240 -14.17 23.77 25.72
C ARG A 240 -14.08 23.76 27.24
N GLU A 241 -12.98 23.30 27.81
CA GLU A 241 -12.79 23.28 29.27
C GLU A 241 -12.69 24.70 29.84
N GLN A 242 -12.02 25.61 29.15
CA GLN A 242 -11.95 27.01 29.56
C GLN A 242 -13.33 27.67 29.57
N ALA A 243 -14.18 27.38 28.57
CA ALA A 243 -15.56 27.86 28.54
C ALA A 243 -16.39 27.33 29.72
N LYS A 244 -16.22 26.04 30.10
CA LYS A 244 -16.87 25.46 31.29
C LYS A 244 -16.41 26.14 32.58
N ILE A 245 -15.12 26.39 32.71
CA ILE A 245 -14.54 27.10 33.87
C ILE A 245 -15.11 28.52 33.96
N THR A 246 -15.13 29.27 32.86
CA THR A 246 -15.68 30.64 32.84
C THR A 246 -17.18 30.66 33.16
N ALA A 247 -17.96 29.71 32.62
CA ALA A 247 -19.38 29.57 32.95
C ALA A 247 -19.59 29.24 34.44
N TRP A 248 -18.79 28.33 35.00
CA TRP A 248 -18.83 27.97 36.42
C TRP A 248 -18.48 29.17 37.31
N GLN A 249 -17.41 29.91 36.99
CA GLN A 249 -16.99 31.10 37.73
C GLN A 249 -18.05 32.20 37.71
N THR A 250 -18.69 32.41 36.54
CA THR A 250 -19.76 33.39 36.39
C THR A 250 -20.98 33.00 37.23
N LYS A 251 -21.37 31.72 37.21
CA LYS A 251 -22.44 31.18 38.03
C LYS A 251 -22.13 31.31 39.52
N ARG A 252 -20.91 30.95 39.96
CA ARG A 252 -20.48 31.03 41.36
C ARG A 252 -20.47 32.47 41.86
N LYS A 253 -20.02 33.44 41.05
CA LYS A 253 -20.10 34.88 41.37
C LYS A 253 -21.54 35.36 41.55
N SER A 254 -22.45 34.96 40.65
CA SER A 254 -23.87 35.32 40.77
C SER A 254 -24.52 34.72 42.02
N GLU A 255 -24.18 33.47 42.35
CA GLU A 255 -24.69 32.76 43.52
C GLU A 255 -24.18 33.39 44.83
N ASN A 256 -22.91 33.78 44.88
CA ASN A 256 -22.34 34.51 46.01
C ASN A 256 -22.98 35.89 46.17
N ALA A 257 -23.27 36.60 45.08
CA ALA A 257 -24.00 37.87 45.14
C ALA A 257 -25.41 37.70 45.75
N SER A 258 -26.14 36.66 45.36
CA SER A 258 -27.45 36.32 45.95
C SER A 258 -27.35 35.91 47.42
N ARG A 259 -26.32 35.15 47.82
CA ARG A 259 -26.10 34.76 49.23
C ARG A 259 -25.83 35.97 50.12
N VAL A 260 -25.04 36.93 49.65
CA VAL A 260 -24.78 38.18 50.37
C VAL A 260 -26.08 38.97 50.60
N MET A 261 -26.96 39.05 49.59
CA MET A 261 -28.28 39.68 49.74
C MET A 261 -29.18 38.93 50.75
N ALA A 262 -29.04 37.61 50.86
CA ALA A 262 -29.76 36.76 51.81
C ALA A 262 -29.09 36.63 53.20
N LYS A 263 -28.04 37.43 53.49
CA LYS A 263 -27.22 37.38 54.73
C LYS A 263 -26.57 36.02 55.01
N GLN A 264 -26.25 35.25 53.97
CA GLN A 264 -25.49 34.00 54.06
C GLN A 264 -24.02 34.22 53.69
N SER A 265 -23.12 33.40 54.23
CA SER A 265 -21.69 33.44 53.90
C SER A 265 -21.43 33.01 52.44
N PRO A 266 -20.48 33.67 51.73
CA PRO A 266 -20.14 33.31 50.35
C PRO A 266 -19.40 31.97 50.29
N LEU A 267 -19.59 31.24 49.18
CA LEU A 267 -18.86 30.01 48.89
C LEU A 267 -17.48 30.32 48.27
N PRO A 268 -16.49 29.42 48.42
CA PRO A 268 -15.17 29.58 47.82
C PRO A 268 -15.23 29.69 46.29
N GLU A 269 -14.45 30.63 45.73
CA GLU A 269 -14.38 30.90 44.29
C GLU A 269 -13.24 30.14 43.57
N ASP A 270 -12.36 29.48 44.31
CA ASP A 270 -11.19 28.72 43.84
C ASP A 270 -11.47 27.21 43.64
N GLU A 271 -12.66 26.74 44.05
CA GLU A 271 -13.07 25.33 44.00
C GLU A 271 -13.00 24.71 42.59
N TRP A 272 -13.14 25.53 41.54
CA TRP A 272 -13.03 25.08 40.15
C TRP A 272 -11.69 24.41 39.82
N GLN A 273 -10.60 24.78 40.50
CA GLN A 273 -9.27 24.19 40.27
C GLN A 273 -9.22 22.69 40.64
N ARG A 274 -10.10 22.24 41.54
CA ARG A 274 -10.26 20.83 41.90
C ARG A 274 -11.26 20.11 41.01
N LEU A 275 -12.26 20.84 40.50
CA LEU A 275 -13.37 20.29 39.72
C LEU A 275 -13.03 20.09 38.23
N PHE A 276 -12.17 20.93 37.67
CA PHE A 276 -11.78 20.89 36.26
C PHE A 276 -10.30 20.58 36.12
N LYS A 277 -9.96 19.57 35.32
CA LYS A 277 -8.58 19.25 34.93
C LYS A 277 -8.35 19.75 33.51
N LEU A 278 -7.41 20.68 33.34
CA LEU A 278 -7.03 21.17 32.01
C LEU A 278 -6.29 20.07 31.23
N PRO A 279 -6.52 19.94 29.91
CA PRO A 279 -5.75 19.02 29.09
C PRO A 279 -4.28 19.43 29.06
N THR A 280 -3.38 18.46 28.93
CA THR A 280 -1.93 18.69 28.84
C THR A 280 -1.52 19.01 27.39
N GLU A 281 -0.72 20.05 27.20
CA GLU A 281 -0.20 20.42 25.87
C GLU A 281 0.72 19.30 25.32
N PRO A 282 0.54 18.86 24.07
CA PRO A 282 1.47 17.94 23.43
C PRO A 282 2.83 18.63 23.20
N GLY A 283 3.93 17.90 23.44
CA GLY A 283 5.28 18.43 23.27
C GLY A 283 5.58 18.79 21.81
N ARG A 284 6.26 19.92 21.58
CA ARG A 284 6.60 20.39 20.21
C ARG A 284 7.91 19.85 19.66
N LEU A 285 8.67 19.09 20.46
CA LEU A 285 9.99 18.60 20.09
C LEU A 285 9.94 17.71 18.83
N GLU A 286 9.02 16.74 18.78
CA GLU A 286 8.87 15.84 17.64
C GLU A 286 8.47 16.60 16.38
N THR A 287 7.55 17.57 16.49
CA THR A 287 7.17 18.45 15.38
C THR A 287 8.38 19.24 14.86
N MET A 288 9.26 19.73 15.74
CA MET A 288 10.48 20.45 15.36
C MET A 288 11.50 19.53 14.67
N LEU A 289 11.71 18.31 15.17
CA LEU A 289 12.62 17.33 14.57
C LEU A 289 12.13 16.90 13.18
N ASN A 290 10.85 16.60 13.05
CA ASN A 290 10.23 16.25 11.77
C ASN A 290 10.34 17.41 10.77
N SER A 291 10.07 18.65 11.19
CA SER A 291 10.22 19.83 10.32
C SER A 291 11.66 19.98 9.81
N ARG A 292 12.66 19.64 10.63
CA ARG A 292 14.06 19.65 10.23
C ARG A 292 14.40 18.50 9.26
N GLN A 293 13.80 17.33 9.43
CA GLN A 293 13.96 16.19 8.52
C GLN A 293 13.32 16.47 7.13
N VAL A 294 12.13 17.08 7.10
CA VAL A 294 11.47 17.57 5.87
C VAL A 294 12.39 18.52 5.09
N GLU A 295 12.98 19.50 5.78
CA GLU A 295 13.93 20.43 5.15
C GLU A 295 15.13 19.70 4.55
N GLN A 296 15.64 18.66 5.24
CA GLN A 296 16.77 17.90 4.77
C GLN A 296 16.46 17.12 3.48
N TYR A 297 15.32 16.43 3.42
CA TYR A 297 14.90 15.74 2.19
C TYR A 297 14.66 16.72 1.04
N ALA A 298 14.01 17.86 1.30
CA ALA A 298 13.81 18.90 0.30
C ALA A 298 15.14 19.41 -0.30
N ARG A 299 16.16 19.62 0.54
CA ARG A 299 17.51 20.01 0.07
C ARG A 299 18.18 18.92 -0.76
N GLN A 300 17.96 17.64 -0.46
CA GLN A 300 18.51 16.53 -1.24
C GLN A 300 17.89 16.48 -2.64
N ILE A 301 16.56 16.64 -2.73
CA ILE A 301 15.83 16.71 -4.00
C ILE A 301 16.27 17.92 -4.83
N ASP A 302 16.41 19.09 -4.21
CA ASP A 302 16.91 20.30 -4.87
C ASP A 302 18.33 20.10 -5.41
N GLY A 303 19.23 19.52 -4.61
CA GLY A 303 20.60 19.20 -5.03
C GLY A 303 20.65 18.21 -6.20
N PHE A 304 19.77 17.20 -6.19
CA PHE A 304 19.64 16.26 -7.31
C PHE A 304 19.16 16.98 -8.58
N THR A 305 18.09 17.75 -8.47
CA THR A 305 17.46 18.49 -9.58
C THR A 305 18.44 19.50 -10.18
N ALA A 306 19.18 20.22 -9.35
CA ALA A 306 20.24 21.15 -9.78
C ALA A 306 21.38 20.42 -10.50
N GLY A 307 21.80 19.26 -10.00
CA GLY A 307 22.83 18.43 -10.65
C GLY A 307 22.40 17.90 -12.02
N VAL A 308 21.17 17.39 -12.13
CA VAL A 308 20.60 16.93 -13.41
C VAL A 308 20.45 18.10 -14.39
N THR A 309 19.89 19.22 -13.94
CA THR A 309 19.72 20.43 -14.76
C THR A 309 21.07 20.96 -15.26
N GLY A 310 22.11 20.96 -14.42
CA GLY A 310 23.47 21.32 -14.81
C GLY A 310 24.06 20.38 -15.87
N LYS A 311 23.88 19.07 -15.72
CA LYS A 311 24.29 18.08 -16.74
C LYS A 311 23.53 18.26 -18.06
N MET A 312 22.22 18.53 -18.00
CA MET A 312 21.39 18.80 -19.17
C MET A 312 21.83 20.10 -19.88
N PHE A 313 22.13 21.15 -19.13
CA PHE A 313 22.65 22.41 -19.66
C PHE A 313 24.01 22.22 -20.36
N ALA A 314 24.93 21.48 -19.74
CA ALA A 314 26.24 21.16 -20.33
C ALA A 314 26.12 20.34 -21.63
N ARG A 315 25.12 19.45 -21.74
CA ARG A 315 24.82 18.69 -22.96
C ARG A 315 24.18 19.58 -24.05
N ALA A 316 23.25 20.45 -23.66
CA ALA A 316 22.51 21.33 -24.57
C ALA A 316 23.38 22.47 -25.14
N GLY A 317 24.42 22.91 -24.43
CA GLY A 317 25.38 23.92 -24.91
C GLY A 317 26.11 23.56 -26.21
N ARG A 318 25.99 22.31 -26.70
CA ARG A 318 26.52 21.87 -28.01
C ARG A 318 25.52 21.96 -29.17
N LYS A 319 24.25 22.30 -28.95
CA LYS A 319 23.25 22.53 -30.03
C LYS A 319 22.46 23.81 -29.78
N ARG A 320 22.50 24.72 -30.76
CA ARG A 320 21.85 26.06 -30.77
C ARG A 320 20.41 26.01 -30.23
N PHE A 321 20.15 26.69 -29.12
CA PHE A 321 18.83 27.18 -28.75
C PHE A 321 18.62 28.59 -29.33
N PRO A 322 17.41 28.96 -29.82
CA PRO A 322 17.14 30.31 -30.28
C PRO A 322 17.13 31.31 -29.11
N CYS A 323 17.80 32.45 -29.27
CA CYS A 323 18.06 33.47 -28.25
C CYS A 323 16.83 34.22 -27.66
N HIS A 324 15.60 33.73 -27.81
CA HIS A 324 14.41 34.41 -27.27
C HIS A 324 14.02 33.98 -25.84
N THR A 325 14.58 32.89 -25.32
CA THR A 325 14.29 32.41 -23.96
C THR A 325 15.26 32.95 -22.90
N ILE A 326 16.37 33.58 -23.31
CA ILE A 326 17.45 34.00 -22.40
C ILE A 326 17.08 35.27 -21.60
N ASN A 327 16.26 36.17 -22.14
CA ASN A 327 15.94 37.43 -21.46
C ASN A 327 14.92 37.30 -20.32
N TYR A 328 14.16 36.20 -20.24
CA TYR A 328 13.21 35.98 -19.13
C TYR A 328 13.84 35.26 -17.93
N TRP A 329 14.92 34.48 -18.13
CA TRP A 329 15.56 33.70 -17.07
C TRP A 329 16.60 34.48 -16.27
N HIS A 330 17.21 35.52 -16.84
CA HIS A 330 18.24 36.29 -16.15
C HIS A 330 17.70 37.35 -15.17
N LEU A 331 16.42 37.72 -15.26
CA LEU A 331 15.81 38.79 -14.46
C LEU A 331 15.28 38.36 -13.07
N ASN A 332 15.04 37.06 -12.84
CA ASN A 332 14.42 36.59 -11.59
C ASN A 332 15.36 35.91 -10.59
N LEU A 333 16.64 35.69 -10.93
CA LEU A 333 17.62 35.08 -10.02
C LEU A 333 18.47 36.08 -9.24
N THR A 334 18.34 37.40 -9.49
CA THR A 334 19.25 38.42 -8.92
C THR A 334 18.61 39.58 -8.16
N GLN A 335 17.27 39.68 -8.06
CA GLN A 335 16.66 40.76 -7.28
C GLN A 335 16.44 40.36 -5.81
N GLN A 336 17.21 40.97 -4.91
CA GLN A 336 16.85 41.08 -3.49
C GLN A 336 15.52 41.87 -3.37
N PRO A 337 14.60 41.49 -2.46
CA PRO A 337 13.44 42.31 -2.19
C PRO A 337 13.86 43.62 -1.47
N PRO A 338 13.21 44.76 -1.76
CA PRO A 338 13.48 46.02 -1.08
C PRO A 338 13.03 46.00 0.39
N ALA A 339 13.73 46.76 1.23
CA ALA A 339 13.69 46.74 2.69
C ALA A 339 12.43 47.28 3.39
N ASN A 340 11.26 47.36 2.74
CA ASN A 340 10.03 47.87 3.36
C ASN A 340 8.83 46.95 3.10
N LEU A 341 8.67 45.94 3.95
CA LEU A 341 7.41 45.23 4.17
C LEU A 341 7.39 44.69 5.62
N SER A 342 7.47 45.63 6.55
CA SER A 342 7.01 45.43 7.92
C SER A 342 5.51 45.71 7.97
N ILE A 343 4.82 44.95 8.83
CA ILE A 343 3.40 45.06 9.24
C ILE A 343 2.44 44.13 8.47
N LEU A 344 2.28 42.89 8.96
CA LEU A 344 1.01 42.21 9.29
C LEU A 344 1.31 40.81 9.92
N PRO A 345 0.52 40.33 10.90
CA PRO A 345 0.87 39.20 11.76
C PRO A 345 0.62 37.83 11.12
N THR A 346 1.51 36.90 11.46
CA THR A 346 1.73 35.56 10.92
C THR A 346 0.70 34.51 11.35
N THR A 347 0.11 33.78 10.39
CA THR A 347 -0.58 32.48 10.62
C THR A 347 -0.19 31.37 9.62
N SER A 348 0.93 31.50 8.89
CA SER A 348 1.46 30.42 8.04
C SER A 348 3.00 30.37 8.14
N PRO A 349 3.62 29.23 8.45
CA PRO A 349 5.07 29.09 8.41
C PRO A 349 5.48 28.25 7.19
N LEU A 350 5.22 28.72 5.96
CA LEU A 350 5.90 28.19 4.78
C LEU A 350 6.80 29.29 4.20
N HIS A 351 8.10 29.00 4.19
CA HIS A 351 9.17 29.91 3.78
C HIS A 351 9.07 30.23 2.27
N PRO A 352 9.44 31.44 1.80
CA PRO A 352 9.43 31.81 0.37
C PRO A 352 10.19 30.86 -0.57
N ARG A 353 11.18 30.14 -0.05
CA ARG A 353 11.95 29.13 -0.80
C ARG A 353 11.18 27.83 -1.06
N PHE A 354 10.25 27.48 -0.18
CA PHE A 354 9.34 26.34 -0.38
C PHE A 354 8.37 26.62 -1.53
N ILE A 355 7.87 27.87 -1.61
CA ILE A 355 7.03 28.35 -2.71
C ILE A 355 7.84 28.38 -4.03
N GLN A 356 9.11 28.78 -3.98
CA GLN A 356 10.00 28.77 -5.14
C GLN A 356 10.28 27.35 -5.67
N SER A 357 10.52 26.36 -4.81
CA SER A 357 10.68 24.95 -5.21
C SER A 357 9.39 24.37 -5.77
N LEU A 358 8.23 24.68 -5.18
CA LEU A 358 6.91 24.29 -5.73
C LEU A 358 6.66 24.91 -7.10
N ALA A 359 7.02 26.18 -7.30
CA ALA A 359 6.89 26.86 -8.59
C ALA A 359 7.83 26.27 -9.66
N ASN A 360 9.07 25.94 -9.29
CA ASN A 360 10.02 25.26 -10.18
C ASN A 360 9.55 23.84 -10.54
N PHE A 361 8.92 23.13 -9.60
CA PHE A 361 8.32 21.81 -9.81
C PHE A 361 7.09 21.88 -10.73
N GLN A 362 6.22 22.88 -10.54
CA GLN A 362 5.06 23.13 -11.41
C GLN A 362 5.45 23.55 -12.83
N PHE A 363 6.56 24.28 -12.99
CA PHE A 363 7.04 24.71 -14.30
C PHE A 363 7.66 23.55 -15.10
N PHE A 364 8.31 22.60 -14.43
CA PHE A 364 8.91 21.41 -15.06
C PHE A 364 7.87 20.43 -15.61
N ILE A 365 6.67 20.37 -15.00
CA ILE A 365 5.55 19.51 -15.44
C ILE A 365 4.84 20.09 -16.67
N ARG A 366 4.94 21.40 -16.93
CA ARG A 366 4.15 22.08 -17.96
C ARG A 366 4.70 21.90 -19.40
N ASP A 367 5.98 21.57 -19.54
CA ASP A 367 6.68 21.49 -20.84
C ASP A 367 7.05 20.06 -21.30
N ILE A 368 6.51 19.02 -20.63
CA ILE A 368 6.59 17.63 -21.11
C ILE A 368 5.29 17.30 -21.86
N PRO A 369 5.33 17.01 -23.19
CA PRO A 369 4.13 16.79 -24.01
C PRO A 369 3.38 15.46 -23.74
N TYR A 370 3.49 14.91 -22.53
CA TYR A 370 2.81 13.70 -22.09
C TYR A 370 1.90 13.93 -20.86
N PHE A 371 1.79 15.18 -20.39
CA PHE A 371 1.02 15.55 -19.19
C PHE A 371 -0.13 16.54 -19.44
N GLN A 372 -0.57 16.67 -20.70
CA GLN A 372 -1.71 17.51 -21.11
C GLN A 372 -2.82 16.68 -21.76
N SER A 373 -3.45 15.79 -21.01
CA SER A 373 -4.83 15.38 -21.33
C SER A 373 -5.58 14.84 -20.12
N THR A 374 -5.71 15.61 -19.04
CA THR A 374 -6.72 15.38 -17.98
C THR A 374 -6.63 16.46 -16.89
N HIS A 375 -6.89 17.73 -17.17
CA HIS A 375 -7.23 18.70 -16.10
C HIS A 375 -7.86 19.95 -16.68
N LEU A 376 -9.12 19.84 -17.12
CA LEU A 376 -10.02 20.98 -17.34
C LEU A 376 -11.48 20.50 -17.22
N SER A 377 -11.89 20.19 -15.99
CA SER A 377 -13.30 20.16 -15.57
C SER A 377 -13.38 19.98 -14.05
N ARG A 378 -13.13 21.04 -13.28
CA ARG A 378 -13.51 21.12 -11.87
C ARG A 378 -13.82 22.57 -11.51
N THR A 379 -15.07 22.97 -11.74
CA THR A 379 -15.77 24.01 -10.99
C THR A 379 -17.25 23.94 -11.36
N ASN A 380 -18.06 23.29 -10.51
CA ASN A 380 -19.46 23.62 -10.20
C ASN A 380 -20.07 22.50 -9.35
N ALA A 381 -19.93 22.61 -8.03
CA ALA A 381 -20.81 21.93 -7.09
C ALA A 381 -21.77 22.98 -6.52
N ILE A 382 -23.03 22.91 -6.94
CA ILE A 382 -24.12 23.77 -6.47
C ILE A 382 -24.66 23.20 -5.16
N MET A 383 -24.80 24.09 -4.18
CA MET A 383 -25.49 23.88 -2.91
C MET A 383 -26.98 23.57 -3.14
N MET A 384 -27.49 22.47 -2.57
CA MET A 384 -28.92 22.32 -2.27
C MET A 384 -29.12 21.60 -0.92
N ASN A 385 -29.90 22.23 -0.04
CA ASN A 385 -30.34 21.73 1.26
C ASN A 385 -31.75 21.10 1.16
N GLY A 386 -31.99 20.00 1.89
CA GLY A 386 -33.32 19.44 2.24
C GLY A 386 -33.31 17.92 2.48
N ALA A 387 -33.38 17.47 3.76
CA ALA A 387 -33.28 16.08 4.25
C ALA A 387 -34.65 15.30 4.25
N PRO A 388 -34.77 13.96 4.58
CA PRO A 388 -33.85 13.04 5.26
C PRO A 388 -33.71 11.57 4.70
N ALA A 389 -32.86 10.77 5.39
CA ALA A 389 -32.41 9.36 5.19
C ALA A 389 -31.27 9.14 4.16
N SER A 390 -30.08 8.79 4.65
CA SER A 390 -28.90 8.51 3.81
C SER A 390 -29.14 7.27 2.95
N LYS A 391 -29.07 7.40 1.61
CA LYS A 391 -29.21 6.29 0.64
C LYS A 391 -28.03 5.30 0.64
N PHE A 392 -27.23 5.28 1.70
CA PHE A 392 -26.06 4.43 1.84
C PHE A 392 -25.78 4.21 3.33
N LYS A 393 -25.01 3.16 3.63
CA LYS A 393 -24.44 2.87 4.94
C LYS A 393 -23.04 2.28 4.75
N VAL A 394 -22.03 3.02 5.20
CA VAL A 394 -20.61 2.66 5.14
C VAL A 394 -19.96 2.94 6.50
N ALA A 395 -18.76 2.41 6.75
CA ALA A 395 -18.05 2.60 8.02
C ALA A 395 -17.76 4.08 8.32
N ASP A 396 -17.07 4.76 7.40
CA ASP A 396 -16.69 6.16 7.53
C ASP A 396 -16.61 6.84 6.16
N ILE A 397 -17.53 7.77 5.91
CA ILE A 397 -17.59 8.53 4.65
C ILE A 397 -16.37 9.46 4.47
N SER A 398 -15.64 9.79 5.54
CA SER A 398 -14.45 10.64 5.47
C SER A 398 -13.28 10.00 4.69
N LEU A 399 -13.31 8.67 4.53
CA LEU A 399 -12.33 7.90 3.78
C LEU A 399 -12.45 8.06 2.26
N ALA A 400 -13.49 8.72 1.75
CA ALA A 400 -13.77 8.83 0.32
C ALA A 400 -12.60 9.41 -0.50
N ALA A 401 -11.84 10.37 0.04
CA ALA A 401 -10.69 10.96 -0.64
C ALA A 401 -9.50 9.99 -0.74
N PHE A 402 -9.36 9.08 0.22
CA PHE A 402 -8.38 8.00 0.15
C PHE A 402 -8.82 6.95 -0.88
N GLY A 403 -10.06 6.48 -0.79
CA GLY A 403 -10.62 5.53 -1.75
C GLY A 403 -10.56 6.03 -3.19
N ARG A 404 -10.85 7.32 -3.43
CA ARG A 404 -10.73 7.92 -4.77
C ARG A 404 -9.32 7.80 -5.35
N ARG A 405 -8.28 8.03 -4.55
CA ARG A 405 -6.88 7.92 -5.01
C ARG A 405 -6.50 6.49 -5.35
N GLU A 406 -6.98 5.52 -4.57
CA GLU A 406 -6.75 4.10 -4.89
C GLU A 406 -7.57 3.63 -6.09
N ILE A 407 -8.79 4.14 -6.30
CA ILE A 407 -9.57 3.90 -7.53
C ILE A 407 -8.81 4.43 -8.75
N GLU A 408 -8.32 5.67 -8.70
CA GLU A 408 -7.52 6.27 -9.79
C GLU A 408 -6.24 5.46 -10.08
N LEU A 409 -5.61 4.90 -9.05
CA LEU A 409 -4.48 3.99 -9.22
C LEU A 409 -4.91 2.67 -9.86
N ALA A 410 -6.00 2.07 -9.38
CA ALA A 410 -6.50 0.80 -9.88
C ALA A 410 -7.01 0.88 -11.32
N GLU A 411 -7.56 2.02 -11.75
CA GLU A 411 -7.95 2.25 -13.16
C GLU A 411 -6.77 2.02 -14.12
N ASN A 412 -5.54 2.39 -13.73
CA ASN A 412 -4.35 2.15 -14.53
C ASN A 412 -3.99 0.66 -14.64
N GLU A 413 -4.40 -0.15 -13.66
CA GLU A 413 -4.19 -1.59 -13.64
C GLU A 413 -5.44 -2.37 -14.07
N MET A 414 -6.48 -1.70 -14.57
CA MET A 414 -7.71 -2.36 -15.03
C MET A 414 -8.01 -2.08 -16.51
N PRO A 415 -7.08 -2.47 -17.42
CA PRO A 415 -7.15 -2.10 -18.83
C PRO A 415 -8.41 -2.62 -19.53
N GLY A 416 -8.91 -3.80 -19.12
CA GLY A 416 -10.14 -4.38 -19.67
C GLY A 416 -11.37 -3.52 -19.43
N LEU A 417 -11.54 -3.03 -18.19
CA LEU A 417 -12.64 -2.14 -17.84
C LEU A 417 -12.47 -0.78 -18.53
N MET A 418 -11.28 -0.20 -18.52
CA MET A 418 -11.02 1.09 -19.14
C MET A 418 -11.25 1.07 -20.66
N ALA A 419 -10.76 0.04 -21.35
CA ALA A 419 -10.99 -0.14 -22.78
C ALA A 419 -12.47 -0.43 -23.10
N THR A 420 -13.19 -1.11 -22.19
CA THR A 420 -14.64 -1.30 -22.30
C THR A 420 -15.41 0.02 -22.19
N ARG A 421 -15.00 0.91 -21.25
CA ARG A 421 -15.56 2.27 -21.17
C ARG A 421 -15.33 3.02 -22.48
N GLU A 422 -14.10 3.04 -22.97
CA GLU A 422 -13.75 3.73 -24.22
C GLU A 422 -14.56 3.20 -25.41
N LYS A 423 -14.70 1.87 -25.53
CA LYS A 423 -15.35 1.22 -26.67
C LYS A 423 -16.87 1.42 -26.72
N TYR A 424 -17.54 1.46 -25.56
CA TYR A 424 -19.01 1.42 -25.51
C TYR A 424 -19.68 2.65 -24.86
N ALA A 425 -18.96 3.51 -24.14
CA ALA A 425 -19.61 4.61 -23.41
C ALA A 425 -20.35 5.60 -24.32
N SER A 426 -19.92 5.81 -25.57
CA SER A 426 -20.65 6.70 -26.50
C SER A 426 -22.08 6.24 -26.78
N ASP A 427 -22.31 4.93 -26.73
CA ASP A 427 -23.59 4.30 -27.06
C ASP A 427 -24.49 4.12 -25.82
N GLN A 428 -23.92 4.25 -24.62
CA GLN A 428 -24.61 4.04 -23.35
C GLN A 428 -25.43 2.73 -23.34
N PRO A 429 -24.79 1.56 -23.57
CA PRO A 429 -25.50 0.30 -23.78
C PRO A 429 -26.34 -0.12 -22.57
N LEU A 430 -26.02 0.33 -21.36
CA LEU A 430 -26.75 0.00 -20.14
C LEU A 430 -27.73 1.10 -19.72
N LYS A 431 -28.02 2.09 -20.58
CA LYS A 431 -28.99 3.14 -20.27
C LYS A 431 -30.37 2.54 -19.95
N GLY A 432 -30.81 2.73 -18.70
CA GLY A 432 -32.07 2.20 -18.17
C GLY A 432 -31.95 0.86 -17.43
N ALA A 433 -30.77 0.25 -17.45
CA ALA A 433 -30.44 -0.87 -16.57
C ALA A 433 -30.38 -0.39 -15.12
N ARG A 434 -30.90 -1.23 -14.21
CA ARG A 434 -30.94 -1.06 -12.76
C ARG A 434 -30.36 -2.33 -12.17
N ILE A 435 -29.06 -2.28 -11.91
CA ILE A 435 -28.25 -3.43 -11.49
C ILE A 435 -28.15 -3.42 -9.97
N ALA A 436 -28.67 -4.47 -9.35
CA ALA A 436 -28.39 -4.77 -7.94
C ALA A 436 -27.14 -5.66 -7.89
N GLY A 437 -26.09 -5.18 -7.22
CA GLY A 437 -24.81 -5.86 -7.12
C GLY A 437 -24.58 -6.43 -5.71
N CYS A 438 -24.20 -7.70 -5.62
CA CYS A 438 -23.72 -8.33 -4.39
C CYS A 438 -22.37 -8.97 -4.68
N LEU A 439 -21.30 -8.23 -4.33
CA LEU A 439 -19.93 -8.61 -4.60
C LEU A 439 -19.03 -7.87 -3.60
N HIS A 440 -17.95 -8.50 -3.16
CA HIS A 440 -16.92 -7.90 -2.29
C HIS A 440 -16.69 -6.41 -2.59
N MET A 441 -16.96 -5.52 -1.62
CA MET A 441 -16.88 -4.06 -1.84
C MET A 441 -15.43 -3.56 -1.73
N THR A 442 -14.64 -3.80 -2.77
CA THR A 442 -13.20 -3.48 -2.87
C THR A 442 -12.93 -2.28 -3.80
N ILE A 443 -11.68 -1.82 -3.87
CA ILE A 443 -11.23 -0.84 -4.86
C ILE A 443 -11.44 -1.36 -6.29
N GLN A 444 -11.20 -2.63 -6.56
CA GLN A 444 -11.42 -3.23 -7.88
C GLN A 444 -12.91 -3.17 -8.25
N THR A 445 -13.78 -3.49 -7.29
CA THR A 445 -15.23 -3.45 -7.47
C THR A 445 -15.73 -2.02 -7.66
N ALA A 446 -15.10 -1.04 -7.00
CA ALA A 446 -15.40 0.37 -7.24
C ALA A 446 -15.17 0.77 -8.72
N VAL A 447 -14.10 0.27 -9.37
CA VAL A 447 -13.87 0.50 -10.81
C VAL A 447 -14.92 -0.23 -11.67
N LEU A 448 -15.38 -1.42 -11.28
CA LEU A 448 -16.51 -2.12 -11.93
C LEU A 448 -17.80 -1.28 -11.85
N ILE A 449 -18.17 -0.81 -10.66
CA ILE A 449 -19.36 0.03 -10.44
C ILE A 449 -19.31 1.30 -11.30
N GLU A 450 -18.16 1.98 -11.32
CA GLU A 450 -17.96 3.18 -12.15
C GLU A 450 -17.97 2.86 -13.66
N THR A 451 -17.57 1.65 -14.05
CA THR A 451 -17.70 1.18 -15.43
C THR A 451 -19.17 0.99 -15.81
N LEU A 452 -19.95 0.26 -15.00
CA LEU A 452 -21.38 0.04 -15.27
C LEU A 452 -22.15 1.37 -15.36
N THR A 453 -21.89 2.29 -14.44
CA THR A 453 -22.50 3.63 -14.46
C THR A 453 -22.03 4.48 -15.64
N SER A 454 -20.76 4.43 -16.02
CA SER A 454 -20.25 5.12 -17.23
C SER A 454 -20.89 4.61 -18.53
N LEU A 455 -21.36 3.35 -18.54
CA LEU A 455 -22.09 2.74 -19.65
C LEU A 455 -23.61 3.00 -19.59
N GLY A 456 -24.09 3.75 -18.60
CA GLY A 456 -25.46 4.23 -18.48
C GLY A 456 -26.33 3.50 -17.45
N ALA A 457 -25.78 2.53 -16.71
CA ALA A 457 -26.53 1.82 -15.68
C ALA A 457 -26.80 2.69 -14.45
N GLU A 458 -27.91 2.44 -13.79
CA GLU A 458 -28.12 2.77 -12.38
C GLU A 458 -27.76 1.55 -11.53
N VAL A 459 -27.01 1.77 -10.44
CA VAL A 459 -26.42 0.69 -9.65
C VAL A 459 -26.71 0.87 -8.17
N THR A 460 -26.99 -0.22 -7.46
CA THR A 460 -26.99 -0.30 -5.99
C THR A 460 -26.09 -1.47 -5.57
N TRP A 461 -25.47 -1.41 -4.39
CA TRP A 461 -24.44 -2.38 -4.03
C TRP A 461 -24.47 -2.81 -2.56
N SER A 462 -24.23 -4.09 -2.31
CA SER A 462 -23.80 -4.65 -1.02
C SER A 462 -22.58 -5.56 -1.20
N SER A 463 -21.87 -5.82 -0.11
CA SER A 463 -20.81 -6.85 -0.10
C SER A 463 -21.43 -8.25 -0.15
N CYS A 464 -20.67 -9.27 -0.58
CA CYS A 464 -21.02 -10.70 -0.45
C CYS A 464 -20.26 -11.39 0.70
N ASN A 465 -19.49 -10.63 1.51
CA ASN A 465 -18.79 -11.17 2.67
C ASN A 465 -18.48 -10.11 3.71
N ILE A 466 -18.77 -10.43 4.97
CA ILE A 466 -18.67 -9.50 6.11
C ILE A 466 -17.26 -8.95 6.39
N PHE A 467 -16.19 -9.57 5.89
CA PHE A 467 -14.81 -9.12 6.12
C PHE A 467 -14.09 -8.59 4.87
N SER A 468 -14.76 -8.64 3.72
CA SER A 468 -14.11 -8.35 2.43
C SER A 468 -14.15 -6.88 2.03
N THR A 469 -15.04 -6.08 2.64
CA THR A 469 -15.18 -4.67 2.31
C THR A 469 -13.89 -3.90 2.60
N GLN A 470 -13.51 -3.03 1.67
CA GLN A 470 -12.50 -1.99 1.88
C GLN A 470 -13.25 -0.68 2.12
N ASP A 471 -13.28 -0.23 3.37
CA ASP A 471 -14.16 0.87 3.80
C ASP A 471 -13.93 2.17 3.04
N HIS A 472 -12.69 2.45 2.63
CA HIS A 472 -12.35 3.61 1.82
C HIS A 472 -12.90 3.51 0.39
N ALA A 473 -12.93 2.32 -0.20
CA ALA A 473 -13.58 2.07 -1.49
C ALA A 473 -15.10 2.31 -1.40
N ALA A 474 -15.74 1.72 -0.39
CA ALA A 474 -17.17 1.89 -0.12
C ALA A 474 -17.52 3.38 0.08
N ALA A 475 -16.72 4.11 0.87
CA ALA A 475 -16.89 5.54 1.09
C ALA A 475 -16.76 6.35 -0.21
N ALA A 476 -15.79 6.03 -1.07
CA ALA A 476 -15.57 6.74 -2.33
C ALA A 476 -16.74 6.58 -3.32
N ILE A 477 -17.31 5.37 -3.41
CA ILE A 477 -18.48 5.09 -4.26
C ILE A 477 -19.75 5.73 -3.67
N ALA A 478 -19.97 5.63 -2.35
CA ALA A 478 -21.07 6.29 -1.68
C ALA A 478 -21.03 7.82 -1.87
N ALA A 479 -19.85 8.43 -1.71
CA ALA A 479 -19.64 9.87 -1.92
C ALA A 479 -19.84 10.31 -3.38
N ALA A 480 -19.63 9.41 -4.35
CA ALA A 480 -19.93 9.66 -5.76
C ALA A 480 -21.45 9.59 -6.07
N GLY A 481 -22.27 9.15 -5.11
CA GLY A 481 -23.74 9.16 -5.20
C GLY A 481 -24.37 7.81 -5.53
N THR A 482 -23.58 6.74 -5.62
CA THR A 482 -24.08 5.36 -5.79
C THR A 482 -24.45 4.78 -4.42
N PRO A 483 -25.67 4.24 -4.22
CA PRO A 483 -26.04 3.56 -2.98
C PRO A 483 -25.15 2.36 -2.67
N VAL A 484 -24.47 2.39 -1.53
CA VAL A 484 -23.64 1.29 -1.02
C VAL A 484 -24.03 0.98 0.42
N PHE A 485 -24.26 -0.30 0.70
CA PHE A 485 -24.52 -0.83 2.04
C PHE A 485 -23.48 -1.91 2.32
N ALA A 486 -22.33 -1.48 2.83
CA ALA A 486 -21.19 -2.36 3.08
C ALA A 486 -20.16 -1.71 4.01
N TRP A 487 -19.62 -2.47 4.97
CA TRP A 487 -18.43 -2.13 5.75
C TRP A 487 -17.67 -3.38 6.20
N LYS A 488 -16.40 -3.22 6.59
CA LYS A 488 -15.62 -4.35 7.11
C LYS A 488 -16.04 -4.67 8.55
N GLY A 489 -16.36 -5.93 8.81
CA GLY A 489 -16.76 -6.43 10.12
C GLY A 489 -18.26 -6.32 10.42
N GLU A 490 -19.11 -6.43 9.40
CA GLU A 490 -20.56 -6.60 9.57
C GLU A 490 -20.89 -7.81 10.45
N THR A 491 -21.99 -7.77 11.20
CA THR A 491 -22.61 -9.01 11.72
C THR A 491 -23.40 -9.72 10.62
N GLU A 492 -23.78 -10.98 10.82
CA GLU A 492 -24.63 -11.71 9.86
C GLU A 492 -25.99 -11.02 9.66
N GLU A 493 -26.57 -10.44 10.71
CA GLU A 493 -27.81 -9.68 10.62
C GLU A 493 -27.63 -8.37 9.84
N GLU A 494 -26.48 -7.70 10.01
CA GLU A 494 -26.13 -6.50 9.25
C GLU A 494 -25.88 -6.82 7.77
N TYR A 495 -25.29 -7.97 7.48
CA TYR A 495 -25.06 -8.49 6.13
C TYR A 495 -26.37 -8.72 5.38
N GLU A 496 -27.30 -9.49 5.95
CA GLU A 496 -28.63 -9.71 5.34
C GLU A 496 -29.38 -8.39 5.17
N TRP A 497 -29.30 -7.50 6.17
CA TRP A 497 -29.91 -6.17 6.10
C TRP A 497 -29.33 -5.35 4.94
N CYS A 498 -28.02 -5.40 4.69
CA CYS A 498 -27.39 -4.68 3.58
C CYS A 498 -27.92 -5.15 2.21
N ILE A 499 -28.09 -6.46 2.02
CA ILE A 499 -28.69 -7.03 0.81
C ILE A 499 -30.14 -6.54 0.64
N GLU A 500 -30.94 -6.52 1.70
CA GLU A 500 -32.32 -6.04 1.63
C GLU A 500 -32.40 -4.52 1.35
N GLN A 501 -31.52 -3.70 1.93
CA GLN A 501 -31.52 -2.25 1.69
C GLN A 501 -31.21 -1.87 0.25
N GLN A 502 -30.28 -2.57 -0.41
CA GLN A 502 -29.91 -2.24 -1.79
C GLN A 502 -31.08 -2.41 -2.78
N LEU A 503 -32.02 -3.32 -2.50
CA LEU A 503 -33.18 -3.59 -3.36
C LEU A 503 -34.17 -2.42 -3.44
N VAL A 504 -34.18 -1.54 -2.43
CA VAL A 504 -35.09 -0.39 -2.34
C VAL A 504 -34.39 0.96 -2.54
N ALA A 505 -33.10 0.95 -2.87
CA ALA A 505 -32.28 2.16 -2.98
C ALA A 505 -32.24 2.79 -4.39
N PHE A 506 -32.84 2.14 -5.39
CA PHE A 506 -33.00 2.70 -6.73
C PHE A 506 -33.84 3.98 -6.73
N LYS A 507 -33.55 4.88 -7.67
CA LYS A 507 -34.31 6.11 -7.89
C LYS A 507 -35.76 5.78 -8.23
N ASP A 508 -36.64 6.67 -7.79
CA ASP A 508 -38.09 6.62 -8.00
C ASP A 508 -38.77 5.32 -7.50
N GLY A 509 -38.10 4.54 -6.64
CA GLY A 509 -38.65 3.30 -6.08
C GLY A 509 -38.81 2.16 -7.10
N LYS A 510 -38.07 2.19 -8.21
CA LYS A 510 -38.11 1.13 -9.23
C LYS A 510 -37.39 -0.13 -8.75
N HIS A 511 -37.85 -1.29 -9.20
CA HIS A 511 -37.16 -2.56 -8.94
C HIS A 511 -35.95 -2.77 -9.85
N LEU A 512 -35.01 -3.59 -9.41
CA LEU A 512 -33.92 -4.08 -10.24
C LEU A 512 -34.46 -4.68 -11.54
N ASN A 513 -33.65 -4.64 -12.60
CA ASN A 513 -33.92 -5.42 -13.81
C ASN A 513 -32.69 -6.21 -14.28
N LEU A 514 -31.61 -6.20 -13.51
CA LEU A 514 -30.43 -7.03 -13.66
C LEU A 514 -29.84 -7.32 -12.28
N ILE A 515 -29.24 -8.49 -12.13
CA ILE A 515 -28.48 -8.88 -10.94
C ILE A 515 -27.03 -9.13 -11.35
N LEU A 516 -26.09 -8.66 -10.54
CA LEU A 516 -24.67 -9.02 -10.61
C LEU A 516 -24.29 -9.62 -9.27
N ASP A 517 -23.88 -10.88 -9.27
CA ASP A 517 -23.74 -11.68 -8.06
C ASP A 517 -22.39 -12.39 -7.98
N ASP A 518 -21.96 -12.63 -6.75
CA ASP A 518 -20.75 -13.36 -6.36
C ASP A 518 -21.10 -14.19 -5.12
N GLY A 519 -21.32 -15.49 -5.32
CA GLY A 519 -21.69 -16.45 -4.28
C GLY A 519 -23.16 -16.89 -4.35
N GLY A 520 -24.02 -16.07 -4.96
CA GLY A 520 -25.43 -16.36 -5.21
C GLY A 520 -26.39 -15.90 -4.12
N ASP A 521 -25.94 -15.16 -3.11
CA ASP A 521 -26.75 -14.76 -1.95
C ASP A 521 -27.86 -13.77 -2.33
N LEU A 522 -27.56 -12.78 -3.17
CA LEU A 522 -28.56 -11.84 -3.67
C LEU A 522 -29.57 -12.56 -4.56
N THR A 523 -29.10 -13.44 -5.44
CA THR A 523 -29.93 -14.27 -6.29
C THR A 523 -30.88 -15.12 -5.45
N GLU A 524 -30.38 -15.81 -4.43
CA GLU A 524 -31.17 -16.66 -3.54
C GLU A 524 -32.23 -15.85 -2.79
N LEU A 525 -31.83 -14.70 -2.22
CA LEU A 525 -32.72 -13.82 -1.47
C LEU A 525 -33.85 -13.30 -2.37
N VAL A 526 -33.53 -12.79 -3.56
CA VAL A 526 -34.53 -12.25 -4.49
C VAL A 526 -35.45 -13.35 -5.02
N HIS A 527 -34.92 -14.52 -5.40
CA HIS A 527 -35.73 -15.63 -5.90
C HIS A 527 -36.72 -16.17 -4.85
N LYS A 528 -36.33 -16.17 -3.57
CA LYS A 528 -37.16 -16.72 -2.49
C LYS A 528 -38.10 -15.70 -1.85
N LYS A 529 -37.59 -14.52 -1.51
CA LYS A 529 -38.33 -13.49 -0.75
C LYS A 529 -39.01 -12.44 -1.64
N HIS A 530 -38.43 -12.15 -2.80
CA HIS A 530 -38.88 -11.07 -3.69
C HIS A 530 -39.05 -11.48 -5.17
N PRO A 531 -39.68 -12.64 -5.48
CA PRO A 531 -39.81 -13.12 -6.86
C PRO A 531 -40.59 -12.15 -7.76
N GLU A 532 -41.42 -11.27 -7.17
CA GLU A 532 -42.12 -10.20 -7.90
C GLU A 532 -41.18 -9.21 -8.58
N MET A 533 -39.97 -8.98 -8.05
CA MET A 533 -38.97 -8.08 -8.63
C MET A 533 -38.35 -8.65 -9.91
N LEU A 534 -38.48 -9.95 -10.15
CA LEU A 534 -37.88 -10.63 -11.31
C LEU A 534 -38.75 -10.60 -12.56
N LYS A 535 -39.98 -10.09 -12.50
CA LYS A 535 -40.91 -10.08 -13.65
C LYS A 535 -40.37 -9.33 -14.87
N ASP A 536 -39.68 -8.23 -14.64
CA ASP A 536 -39.07 -7.39 -15.68
C ASP A 536 -37.54 -7.46 -15.67
N CYS A 537 -36.99 -8.51 -15.03
CA CYS A 537 -35.55 -8.72 -14.94
C CYS A 537 -35.03 -9.44 -16.20
N TYR A 538 -34.00 -8.86 -16.81
CA TYR A 538 -33.36 -9.36 -18.02
C TYR A 538 -32.48 -10.57 -17.75
N GLY A 539 -32.04 -10.77 -16.51
CA GLY A 539 -31.20 -11.89 -16.11
C GLY A 539 -30.24 -11.53 -14.97
N LEU A 540 -29.34 -12.47 -14.70
CA LEU A 540 -28.28 -12.32 -13.72
C LEU A 540 -26.94 -12.80 -14.25
N SER A 541 -25.83 -12.29 -13.74
CA SER A 541 -24.49 -12.84 -13.95
C SER A 541 -23.85 -13.22 -12.61
N GLU A 542 -23.23 -14.40 -12.56
CA GLU A 542 -22.63 -14.97 -11.35
C GLU A 542 -21.17 -15.31 -11.58
N GLU A 543 -20.30 -14.80 -10.69
CA GLU A 543 -18.85 -14.86 -10.85
C GLU A 543 -18.20 -16.14 -10.31
N THR A 544 -18.80 -16.82 -9.35
CA THR A 544 -18.11 -17.85 -8.56
C THR A 544 -18.58 -19.26 -8.84
N THR A 545 -17.66 -20.22 -8.69
CA THR A 545 -17.96 -21.65 -8.78
C THR A 545 -19.14 -22.06 -7.88
N THR A 546 -19.19 -21.52 -6.66
CA THR A 546 -20.23 -21.83 -5.68
C THR A 546 -21.59 -21.31 -6.12
N GLY A 547 -21.69 -20.03 -6.47
CA GLY A 547 -22.95 -19.45 -6.94
C GLY A 547 -23.43 -20.14 -8.22
N VAL A 548 -22.52 -20.47 -9.14
CA VAL A 548 -22.83 -21.24 -10.36
C VAL A 548 -23.40 -22.63 -10.04
N HIS A 549 -22.85 -23.34 -9.05
CA HIS A 549 -23.44 -24.61 -8.60
C HIS A 549 -24.86 -24.42 -8.07
N HIS A 550 -25.14 -23.34 -7.33
CA HIS A 550 -26.48 -23.00 -6.88
C HIS A 550 -27.42 -22.71 -8.04
N LEU A 551 -26.95 -22.01 -9.08
CA LEU A 551 -27.72 -21.74 -10.31
C LEU A 551 -28.07 -23.03 -11.05
N TYR A 552 -27.11 -23.94 -11.27
CA TYR A 552 -27.40 -25.23 -11.93
C TYR A 552 -28.37 -26.09 -11.12
N LYS A 553 -28.26 -26.07 -9.78
CA LYS A 553 -29.22 -26.74 -8.90
C LYS A 553 -30.61 -26.13 -9.01
N ALA A 554 -30.71 -24.80 -8.99
CA ALA A 554 -31.99 -24.08 -9.15
C ALA A 554 -32.61 -24.34 -10.53
N LEU A 555 -31.82 -24.40 -11.59
CA LEU A 555 -32.27 -24.74 -12.94
C LEU A 555 -32.82 -26.16 -12.99
N LYS A 556 -32.08 -27.14 -12.44
CA LYS A 556 -32.51 -28.55 -12.36
C LYS A 556 -33.80 -28.73 -11.56
N ASP A 557 -33.96 -27.96 -10.48
CA ASP A 557 -35.16 -27.96 -9.63
C ASP A 557 -36.34 -27.18 -10.24
N GLY A 558 -36.16 -26.49 -11.38
CA GLY A 558 -37.18 -25.62 -11.97
C GLY A 558 -37.49 -24.36 -11.15
N LYS A 559 -36.54 -23.92 -10.31
CA LYS A 559 -36.67 -22.77 -9.41
C LYS A 559 -35.97 -21.51 -9.90
N LEU A 560 -35.10 -21.61 -10.91
CA LEU A 560 -34.50 -20.44 -11.54
C LEU A 560 -35.58 -19.68 -12.32
N LEU A 561 -35.70 -18.36 -12.11
CA LEU A 561 -36.81 -17.56 -12.65
C LEU A 561 -36.39 -16.67 -13.83
N VAL A 562 -35.09 -16.44 -14.00
CA VAL A 562 -34.51 -15.57 -15.03
C VAL A 562 -33.29 -16.25 -15.67
N PRO A 563 -32.90 -15.92 -16.91
CA PRO A 563 -31.64 -16.40 -17.48
C PRO A 563 -30.44 -15.98 -16.63
N ALA A 564 -29.43 -16.85 -16.57
CA ALA A 564 -28.22 -16.62 -15.83
C ALA A 564 -26.98 -16.79 -16.71
N VAL A 565 -25.97 -15.94 -16.48
CA VAL A 565 -24.65 -16.07 -17.10
C VAL A 565 -23.66 -16.55 -16.05
N ASN A 566 -23.15 -17.75 -16.25
CA ASN A 566 -21.99 -18.30 -15.57
C ASN A 566 -20.74 -17.57 -16.09
N VAL A 567 -20.32 -16.55 -15.35
CA VAL A 567 -19.09 -15.80 -15.62
C VAL A 567 -17.87 -16.55 -15.11
N ASN A 568 -18.04 -17.37 -14.06
CA ASN A 568 -16.95 -18.18 -13.49
C ASN A 568 -16.22 -19.01 -14.55
N ASP A 569 -16.99 -19.65 -15.43
CA ASP A 569 -16.46 -20.61 -16.41
C ASP A 569 -15.98 -19.95 -17.72
N SER A 570 -15.99 -18.61 -17.81
CA SER A 570 -15.16 -17.92 -18.79
C SER A 570 -13.69 -18.30 -18.56
N VAL A 571 -12.94 -18.54 -19.63
CA VAL A 571 -11.53 -18.90 -19.56
C VAL A 571 -10.72 -17.75 -18.96
N THR A 572 -11.00 -16.52 -19.36
CA THR A 572 -10.35 -15.32 -18.80
C THR A 572 -10.75 -15.01 -17.36
N LYS A 573 -11.78 -15.67 -16.83
CA LYS A 573 -12.11 -15.64 -15.40
C LYS A 573 -11.41 -16.81 -14.71
N SER A 574 -11.89 -18.03 -14.89
CA SER A 574 -11.40 -19.24 -14.18
C SER A 574 -9.87 -19.40 -14.23
N LYS A 575 -9.24 -19.23 -15.40
CA LYS A 575 -7.79 -19.45 -15.57
C LYS A 575 -6.91 -18.28 -15.17
N PHE A 576 -7.49 -17.13 -14.83
CA PHE A 576 -6.74 -15.95 -14.38
C PHE A 576 -7.05 -15.61 -12.95
N ASP A 577 -8.32 -15.40 -12.62
CA ASP A 577 -8.80 -15.07 -11.28
C ASP A 577 -8.48 -16.20 -10.29
N ASN A 578 -9.09 -17.36 -10.50
CA ASN A 578 -8.97 -18.48 -9.56
C ASN A 578 -7.51 -18.99 -9.51
N LEU A 579 -6.78 -18.96 -10.63
CA LEU A 579 -5.41 -19.46 -10.70
C LEU A 579 -4.37 -18.39 -10.30
N TYR A 580 -4.23 -17.32 -11.08
CA TYR A 580 -3.19 -16.31 -10.87
C TYR A 580 -3.54 -15.36 -9.72
N GLY A 581 -4.81 -15.01 -9.52
CA GLY A 581 -5.26 -14.20 -8.40
C GLY A 581 -4.97 -14.87 -7.06
N CYS A 582 -5.31 -16.16 -6.92
CA CYS A 582 -4.99 -16.92 -5.71
C CYS A 582 -3.48 -17.14 -5.53
N ARG A 583 -2.73 -17.29 -6.65
CA ARG A 583 -1.27 -17.41 -6.61
C ARG A 583 -0.59 -16.17 -6.01
N GLU A 584 -1.10 -14.98 -6.29
CA GLU A 584 -0.57 -13.74 -5.72
C GLU A 584 -1.08 -13.50 -4.29
N SER A 585 -2.39 -13.66 -4.08
CA SER A 585 -3.06 -13.16 -2.88
C SER A 585 -3.04 -14.11 -1.67
N LEU A 586 -2.87 -15.43 -1.87
CA LEU A 586 -2.78 -16.38 -0.75
C LEU A 586 -1.62 -16.04 0.17
N ILE A 587 -0.43 -15.84 -0.41
CA ILE A 587 0.79 -15.58 0.36
C ILE A 587 0.71 -14.22 1.04
N ASP A 588 0.09 -13.23 0.40
CA ASP A 588 -0.17 -11.92 1.00
C ASP A 588 -1.02 -12.06 2.27
N GLY A 589 -2.15 -12.77 2.19
CA GLY A 589 -3.03 -13.05 3.34
C GLY A 589 -2.29 -13.75 4.50
N ILE A 590 -1.55 -14.83 4.20
CA ILE A 590 -0.78 -15.56 5.22
C ILE A 590 0.31 -14.66 5.84
N LYS A 591 1.02 -13.88 5.03
CA LYS A 591 2.11 -13.02 5.51
C LYS A 591 1.61 -11.85 6.34
N ARG A 592 0.61 -11.09 5.88
CA ARG A 592 0.02 -10.00 6.68
C ARG A 592 -0.55 -10.50 8.00
N ALA A 593 -1.09 -11.72 8.02
CA ALA A 593 -1.61 -12.34 9.23
C ALA A 593 -0.50 -12.77 10.20
N THR A 594 0.57 -13.42 9.72
CA THR A 594 1.45 -14.21 10.61
C THR A 594 2.94 -13.86 10.52
N ASP A 595 3.37 -13.10 9.51
CA ASP A 595 4.77 -12.82 9.18
C ASP A 595 5.65 -14.09 9.06
N VAL A 596 5.01 -15.24 8.87
CA VAL A 596 5.68 -16.54 8.94
C VAL A 596 6.64 -16.72 7.76
N MET A 597 7.80 -17.33 8.03
CA MET A 597 8.67 -17.85 6.99
C MET A 597 8.02 -19.07 6.34
N ILE A 598 7.75 -19.00 5.03
CA ILE A 598 7.15 -20.08 4.23
C ILE A 598 8.20 -21.11 3.81
N ALA A 599 9.39 -20.65 3.44
CA ALA A 599 10.49 -21.51 3.00
C ALA A 599 10.84 -22.58 4.05
N GLY A 600 10.97 -23.83 3.60
CA GLY A 600 11.27 -25.00 4.43
C GLY A 600 10.08 -25.59 5.20
N LYS A 601 8.90 -24.95 5.20
CA LYS A 601 7.69 -25.52 5.82
C LYS A 601 7.04 -26.55 4.93
N VAL A 602 6.35 -27.50 5.56
CA VAL A 602 5.39 -28.38 4.86
C VAL A 602 4.04 -27.68 4.81
N ALA A 603 3.59 -27.34 3.61
CA ALA A 603 2.28 -26.73 3.36
C ALA A 603 1.35 -27.75 2.71
N VAL A 604 0.13 -27.87 3.19
CA VAL A 604 -0.89 -28.79 2.70
C VAL A 604 -1.96 -27.96 1.98
N VAL A 605 -2.21 -28.27 0.71
CA VAL A 605 -3.27 -27.66 -0.10
C VAL A 605 -4.34 -28.72 -0.34
N ALA A 606 -5.53 -28.50 0.19
CA ALA A 606 -6.65 -29.39 0.01
C ALA A 606 -7.50 -28.96 -1.18
N GLY A 607 -7.58 -29.81 -2.21
CA GLY A 607 -8.15 -29.51 -3.52
C GLY A 607 -7.08 -29.05 -4.51
N PHE A 608 -7.19 -29.48 -5.77
CA PHE A 608 -6.26 -29.10 -6.83
C PHE A 608 -6.99 -28.65 -8.10
N GLY A 609 -8.13 -27.97 -7.93
CA GLY A 609 -8.76 -27.15 -8.96
C GLY A 609 -7.92 -25.91 -9.31
N ASP A 610 -8.48 -24.91 -10.00
CA ASP A 610 -7.71 -23.72 -10.40
C ASP A 610 -7.17 -22.92 -9.20
N VAL A 611 -7.97 -22.78 -8.12
CA VAL A 611 -7.54 -22.18 -6.84
C VAL A 611 -6.39 -22.98 -6.23
N GLY A 612 -6.58 -24.29 -6.04
CA GLY A 612 -5.56 -25.18 -5.48
C GLY A 612 -4.25 -25.19 -6.27
N LYS A 613 -4.32 -25.15 -7.61
CA LYS A 613 -3.15 -25.01 -8.50
C LYS A 613 -2.40 -23.70 -8.23
N GLY A 614 -3.12 -22.58 -8.11
CA GLY A 614 -2.52 -21.28 -7.82
C GLY A 614 -1.85 -21.25 -6.45
N CYS A 615 -2.54 -21.77 -5.43
CA CYS A 615 -2.05 -21.88 -4.06
C CYS A 615 -0.80 -22.77 -3.95
N ALA A 616 -0.82 -23.96 -4.55
CA ALA A 616 0.30 -24.89 -4.55
C ALA A 616 1.52 -24.29 -5.27
N GLN A 617 1.31 -23.63 -6.41
CA GLN A 617 2.39 -22.94 -7.12
C GLN A 617 3.01 -21.83 -6.26
N ALA A 618 2.19 -20.99 -5.62
CA ALA A 618 2.67 -19.89 -4.79
C ALA A 618 3.50 -20.39 -3.61
N LEU A 619 2.98 -21.35 -2.85
CA LEU A 619 3.67 -21.95 -1.70
C LEU A 619 4.99 -22.59 -2.12
N HIS A 620 5.00 -23.32 -3.24
CA HIS A 620 6.20 -23.96 -3.78
C HIS A 620 7.27 -22.93 -4.18
N VAL A 621 6.90 -21.86 -4.89
CA VAL A 621 7.82 -20.78 -5.28
C VAL A 621 8.39 -20.04 -4.06
N PHE A 622 7.63 -19.91 -2.99
CA PHE A 622 8.10 -19.39 -1.69
C PHE A 622 8.94 -20.39 -0.88
N GLY A 623 9.28 -21.55 -1.45
CA GLY A 623 10.19 -22.54 -0.88
C GLY A 623 9.52 -23.54 0.08
N ALA A 624 8.20 -23.64 0.12
CA ALA A 624 7.52 -24.68 0.89
C ALA A 624 7.61 -26.04 0.19
N ARG A 625 7.62 -27.10 1.01
CA ARG A 625 7.30 -28.46 0.56
C ARG A 625 5.79 -28.61 0.51
N VAL A 626 5.22 -28.72 -0.68
CA VAL A 626 3.77 -28.74 -0.86
C VAL A 626 3.26 -30.19 -0.94
N LEU A 627 2.29 -30.51 -0.10
CA LEU A 627 1.46 -31.71 -0.17
C LEU A 627 0.08 -31.32 -0.70
N VAL A 628 -0.51 -32.16 -1.52
CA VAL A 628 -1.85 -31.96 -2.09
C VAL A 628 -2.77 -33.09 -1.64
N THR A 629 -4.02 -32.76 -1.31
CA THR A 629 -5.09 -33.75 -1.17
C THR A 629 -6.13 -33.55 -2.27
N GLU A 630 -6.59 -34.63 -2.90
CA GLU A 630 -7.58 -34.58 -3.98
C GLU A 630 -8.47 -35.83 -3.99
N VAL A 631 -9.72 -35.62 -4.38
CA VAL A 631 -10.71 -36.67 -4.68
C VAL A 631 -10.83 -36.91 -6.18
N ASP A 632 -10.57 -35.91 -7.02
CA ASP A 632 -10.61 -36.06 -8.48
C ASP A 632 -9.28 -36.65 -8.98
N PRO A 633 -9.29 -37.84 -9.62
CA PRO A 633 -8.07 -38.48 -10.12
C PRO A 633 -7.35 -37.69 -11.22
N ILE A 634 -8.06 -36.85 -12.00
CA ILE A 634 -7.47 -36.01 -13.04
C ILE A 634 -6.65 -34.89 -12.38
N ASN A 635 -7.24 -34.18 -11.43
CA ASN A 635 -6.54 -33.11 -10.70
C ASN A 635 -5.41 -33.68 -9.83
N ALA A 636 -5.61 -34.84 -9.20
CA ALA A 636 -4.56 -35.56 -8.48
C ALA A 636 -3.38 -35.92 -9.40
N LEU A 637 -3.67 -36.47 -10.60
CA LEU A 637 -2.61 -36.78 -11.57
C LEU A 637 -1.88 -35.51 -12.01
N GLN A 638 -2.59 -34.40 -12.25
CA GLN A 638 -1.99 -33.10 -12.56
C GLN A 638 -1.05 -32.61 -11.43
N ALA A 639 -1.45 -32.75 -10.17
CA ALA A 639 -0.60 -32.41 -9.02
C ALA A 639 0.67 -33.27 -8.97
N ALA A 640 0.51 -34.59 -9.14
CA ALA A 640 1.62 -35.54 -9.11
C ALA A 640 2.65 -35.27 -10.22
N VAL A 641 2.20 -35.04 -11.46
CA VAL A 641 3.12 -34.74 -12.58
C VAL A 641 3.72 -33.33 -12.51
N SER A 642 3.12 -32.44 -11.72
CA SER A 642 3.69 -31.12 -11.38
C SER A 642 4.75 -31.19 -10.27
N GLY A 643 4.99 -32.38 -9.70
CA GLY A 643 6.00 -32.62 -8.66
C GLY A 643 5.51 -32.49 -7.23
N TYR A 644 4.19 -32.39 -7.00
CA TYR A 644 3.60 -32.38 -5.66
C TYR A 644 3.31 -33.80 -5.19
N GLU A 645 3.56 -34.08 -3.91
CA GLU A 645 3.12 -35.32 -3.30
C GLU A 645 1.60 -35.26 -3.08
N VAL A 646 0.88 -36.22 -3.65
CA VAL A 646 -0.56 -36.37 -3.45
C VAL A 646 -0.80 -37.42 -2.36
N THR A 647 -1.48 -37.05 -1.30
CA THR A 647 -1.73 -37.91 -0.14
C THR A 647 -3.09 -37.61 0.50
N THR A 648 -3.44 -38.36 1.54
CA THR A 648 -4.69 -38.16 2.31
C THR A 648 -4.53 -37.05 3.35
N MET A 649 -5.63 -36.43 3.79
CA MET A 649 -5.55 -35.41 4.84
C MET A 649 -5.08 -36.01 6.17
N GLU A 650 -5.46 -37.25 6.45
CA GLU A 650 -5.07 -38.03 7.63
C GLU A 650 -3.57 -38.26 7.71
N ASP A 651 -2.88 -38.37 6.57
CA ASP A 651 -1.42 -38.48 6.53
C ASP A 651 -0.73 -37.11 6.45
N ALA A 652 -1.28 -36.18 5.66
CA ALA A 652 -0.76 -34.82 5.53
C ALA A 652 -0.74 -34.07 6.86
N VAL A 653 -1.76 -34.24 7.71
CA VAL A 653 -1.91 -33.52 8.98
C VAL A 653 -0.79 -33.80 9.99
N LYS A 654 -0.16 -34.96 9.89
CA LYS A 654 0.99 -35.36 10.73
C LYS A 654 2.26 -34.57 10.38
N LEU A 655 2.36 -34.09 9.13
CA LEU A 655 3.55 -33.42 8.60
C LEU A 655 3.35 -31.91 8.46
N GLY A 656 2.15 -31.47 8.11
CA GLY A 656 1.82 -30.09 7.76
C GLY A 656 2.06 -29.08 8.89
N GLN A 657 2.40 -27.86 8.46
CA GLN A 657 2.56 -26.68 9.31
C GLN A 657 1.70 -25.50 8.83
N ILE A 658 1.34 -25.51 7.54
CA ILE A 658 0.40 -24.57 6.93
C ILE A 658 -0.64 -25.41 6.22
N PHE A 659 -1.92 -25.16 6.46
CA PHE A 659 -3.04 -25.85 5.84
C PHE A 659 -3.92 -24.83 5.13
N VAL A 660 -4.14 -25.06 3.83
CA VAL A 660 -4.96 -24.20 2.97
C VAL A 660 -6.06 -25.04 2.34
N THR A 661 -7.32 -24.74 2.64
CA THR A 661 -8.48 -25.39 2.00
C THR A 661 -8.92 -24.60 0.76
N THR A 662 -9.13 -25.30 -0.36
CA THR A 662 -9.38 -24.71 -1.69
C THR A 662 -10.49 -25.45 -2.47
N THR A 663 -11.34 -26.21 -1.78
CA THR A 663 -12.16 -27.26 -2.40
C THR A 663 -13.54 -26.79 -2.86
N GLY A 664 -14.08 -25.72 -2.27
CA GLY A 664 -15.49 -25.35 -2.40
C GLY A 664 -16.45 -26.39 -1.79
N CYS A 665 -15.95 -27.30 -0.95
CA CYS A 665 -16.72 -28.35 -0.28
C CYS A 665 -16.85 -28.04 1.22
N ARG A 666 -17.28 -29.01 2.02
CA ARG A 666 -17.44 -28.87 3.47
C ARG A 666 -16.66 -29.94 4.22
N ASP A 667 -16.35 -29.67 5.48
CA ASP A 667 -15.77 -30.63 6.42
C ASP A 667 -14.41 -31.21 5.96
N ILE A 668 -13.56 -30.40 5.34
CA ILE A 668 -12.21 -30.79 4.87
C ILE A 668 -11.23 -30.90 6.04
N LEU A 669 -11.29 -29.93 6.96
CA LEU A 669 -10.54 -29.95 8.22
C LEU A 669 -11.52 -30.09 9.40
N THR A 670 -11.45 -31.22 10.10
CA THR A 670 -12.37 -31.58 11.18
C THR A 670 -11.63 -31.77 12.51
N GLY A 671 -12.38 -32.01 13.60
CA GLY A 671 -11.81 -32.30 14.92
C GLY A 671 -10.69 -33.34 14.94
N ALA A 672 -10.86 -34.44 14.18
CA ALA A 672 -9.87 -35.51 14.09
C ALA A 672 -8.53 -35.04 13.46
N HIS A 673 -8.57 -34.02 12.60
CA HIS A 673 -7.39 -33.41 12.01
C HIS A 673 -6.74 -32.43 13.00
N PHE A 674 -7.52 -31.54 13.62
CA PHE A 674 -7.01 -30.55 14.57
C PHE A 674 -6.24 -31.17 15.74
N GLU A 675 -6.70 -32.31 16.26
CA GLU A 675 -6.00 -33.03 17.32
C GLU A 675 -4.62 -33.57 16.91
N GLN A 676 -4.36 -33.75 15.61
CA GLN A 676 -3.10 -34.27 15.09
C GLN A 676 -2.13 -33.17 14.66
N MET A 677 -2.61 -31.94 14.42
CA MET A 677 -1.80 -30.82 13.95
C MET A 677 -0.64 -30.46 14.88
N LYS A 678 0.49 -30.05 14.31
CA LYS A 678 1.65 -29.56 15.06
C LYS A 678 1.30 -28.31 15.85
N ASN A 679 2.02 -28.07 16.96
CA ASN A 679 1.85 -26.84 17.72
C ASN A 679 2.12 -25.62 16.84
N ASP A 680 1.22 -24.63 16.89
CA ASP A 680 1.24 -23.42 16.08
C ASP A 680 1.16 -23.69 14.57
N ALA A 681 0.46 -24.77 14.17
CA ALA A 681 0.06 -24.94 12.79
C ALA A 681 -0.88 -23.80 12.36
N ILE A 682 -0.64 -23.26 11.16
CA ILE A 682 -1.46 -22.22 10.55
C ILE A 682 -2.53 -22.88 9.70
N VAL A 683 -3.79 -22.51 9.92
CA VAL A 683 -4.95 -23.02 9.20
C VAL A 683 -5.68 -21.84 8.57
N CYS A 684 -5.90 -21.93 7.26
CA CYS A 684 -6.69 -20.94 6.53
C CYS A 684 -7.48 -21.58 5.39
N ASN A 685 -8.48 -20.83 4.94
CA ASN A 685 -9.33 -21.18 3.83
C ASN A 685 -9.22 -20.09 2.78
N ILE A 686 -9.23 -20.47 1.52
CA ILE A 686 -9.33 -19.53 0.39
C ILE A 686 -10.43 -19.97 -0.60
N GLY A 687 -11.20 -21.00 -0.26
CA GLY A 687 -12.50 -21.25 -0.88
C GLY A 687 -13.57 -20.29 -0.35
N HIS A 688 -14.71 -20.23 -1.04
CA HIS A 688 -15.72 -19.19 -0.85
C HIS A 688 -16.37 -19.19 0.55
N PHE A 689 -16.77 -20.36 1.05
CA PHE A 689 -17.42 -20.50 2.37
C PHE A 689 -16.47 -21.05 3.43
N ASP A 690 -16.70 -20.67 4.68
CA ASP A 690 -15.91 -21.07 5.86
C ASP A 690 -16.09 -22.53 6.27
N ILE A 691 -17.16 -23.18 5.81
CA ILE A 691 -17.52 -24.57 6.13
C ILE A 691 -16.50 -25.62 5.62
N GLU A 692 -15.48 -25.24 4.85
CA GLU A 692 -14.35 -26.13 4.57
C GLU A 692 -13.62 -26.54 5.87
N ILE A 693 -13.68 -25.68 6.89
CA ILE A 693 -13.04 -25.84 8.20
C ILE A 693 -14.12 -25.93 9.27
N ASP A 694 -14.06 -26.94 10.13
CA ASP A 694 -14.98 -27.06 11.27
C ASP A 694 -14.58 -26.11 12.42
N VAL A 695 -14.80 -24.81 12.19
CA VAL A 695 -14.51 -23.73 13.14
C VAL A 695 -15.41 -23.81 14.38
N ALA A 696 -16.64 -24.28 14.22
CA ALA A 696 -17.56 -24.51 15.32
C ALA A 696 -16.99 -25.52 16.32
N TRP A 697 -16.44 -26.64 15.83
CA TRP A 697 -15.76 -27.61 16.67
C TRP A 697 -14.52 -27.02 17.35
N LEU A 698 -13.70 -26.23 16.65
CA LEU A 698 -12.53 -25.56 17.24
C LEU A 698 -12.94 -24.65 18.42
N LYS A 699 -13.94 -23.79 18.22
CA LYS A 699 -14.47 -22.89 19.26
C LYS A 699 -15.05 -23.66 20.45
N ALA A 700 -15.73 -24.77 20.21
CA ALA A 700 -16.35 -25.59 21.26
C ALA A 700 -15.35 -26.42 22.07
N ASN A 701 -14.23 -26.86 21.48
CA ASN A 701 -13.30 -27.81 22.10
C ASN A 701 -11.97 -27.18 22.55
N ALA A 702 -11.67 -25.94 22.17
CA ALA A 702 -10.50 -25.23 22.67
C ALA A 702 -10.64 -24.89 24.16
N LYS A 703 -9.55 -25.06 24.92
CA LYS A 703 -9.45 -24.64 26.33
C LYS A 703 -9.51 -23.12 26.48
N SER A 704 -8.94 -22.40 25.53
CA SER A 704 -8.99 -20.95 25.46
C SER A 704 -8.72 -20.48 24.03
N VAL A 705 -9.25 -19.30 23.69
CA VAL A 705 -9.00 -18.62 22.42
C VAL A 705 -8.33 -17.29 22.74
N GLN A 706 -7.21 -17.02 22.10
CA GLN A 706 -6.51 -15.75 22.18
C GLN A 706 -6.58 -15.05 20.83
N SER A 707 -7.29 -13.93 20.76
CA SER A 707 -7.22 -13.05 19.61
C SER A 707 -5.87 -12.33 19.62
N ILE A 708 -5.08 -12.52 18.57
CA ILE A 708 -3.74 -11.89 18.43
C ILE A 708 -3.90 -10.48 17.85
N LYS A 709 -4.67 -10.39 16.77
CA LYS A 709 -5.04 -9.15 16.06
C LYS A 709 -6.28 -9.46 15.21
N PRO A 710 -6.92 -8.45 14.57
CA PRO A 710 -8.07 -8.71 13.70
C PRO A 710 -7.78 -9.83 12.70
N GLN A 711 -8.70 -10.81 12.63
CA GLN A 711 -8.65 -11.98 11.75
C GLN A 711 -7.49 -12.96 12.03
N VAL A 712 -6.86 -12.91 13.21
CA VAL A 712 -5.83 -13.88 13.61
C VAL A 712 -6.08 -14.34 15.05
N ASP A 713 -6.52 -15.59 15.18
CA ASP A 713 -6.86 -16.19 16.47
C ASP A 713 -6.03 -17.44 16.74
N ARG A 714 -5.62 -17.61 18.00
CA ARG A 714 -4.82 -18.75 18.46
C ARG A 714 -5.62 -19.58 19.47
N PHE A 715 -5.91 -20.82 19.10
CA PHE A 715 -6.71 -21.75 19.87
C PHE A 715 -5.81 -22.70 20.65
N LEU A 716 -5.94 -22.74 21.98
CA LEU A 716 -5.26 -23.74 22.83
C LEU A 716 -6.12 -25.01 22.91
N MET A 717 -5.61 -26.12 22.39
CA MET A 717 -6.33 -27.39 22.35
C MET A 717 -6.15 -28.20 23.65
N PRO A 718 -7.03 -29.19 23.94
CA PRO A 718 -6.95 -30.02 25.15
C PRO A 718 -5.60 -30.72 25.33
N ASN A 719 -4.97 -31.12 24.22
CA ASN A 719 -3.66 -31.77 24.16
C ASN A 719 -2.47 -30.83 24.44
N GLY A 720 -2.72 -29.53 24.68
CA GLY A 720 -1.70 -28.53 25.00
C GLY A 720 -1.04 -27.86 23.79
N ARG A 721 -1.37 -28.27 22.56
CA ARG A 721 -0.90 -27.63 21.32
C ARG A 721 -1.82 -26.49 20.91
N HIS A 722 -1.27 -25.54 20.16
CA HIS A 722 -2.02 -24.43 19.61
C HIS A 722 -2.28 -24.58 18.11
N ILE A 723 -3.38 -23.99 17.65
CA ILE A 723 -3.71 -23.81 16.23
C ILE A 723 -3.92 -22.32 15.98
N ILE A 724 -3.31 -21.80 14.92
CA ILE A 724 -3.51 -20.42 14.46
C ILE A 724 -4.53 -20.46 13.32
N LEU A 725 -5.72 -19.92 13.54
CA LEU A 725 -6.78 -19.82 12.54
C LEU A 725 -6.80 -18.41 11.96
N LEU A 726 -6.83 -18.32 10.63
CA LEU A 726 -6.90 -17.05 9.91
C LEU A 726 -8.33 -16.75 9.47
N ALA A 727 -8.74 -15.49 9.58
CA ALA A 727 -10.04 -14.95 9.14
C ALA A 727 -11.26 -15.74 9.64
N GLU A 728 -11.17 -16.36 10.82
CA GLU A 728 -12.21 -17.26 11.37
C GLU A 728 -12.63 -18.37 10.39
N GLY A 729 -11.74 -18.80 9.49
CA GLY A 729 -12.05 -19.80 8.47
C GLY A 729 -12.68 -19.26 7.19
N ARG A 730 -12.97 -17.96 7.10
CA ARG A 730 -13.36 -17.31 5.82
C ARG A 730 -12.14 -17.10 4.90
N LEU A 731 -12.41 -16.68 3.67
CA LEU A 731 -11.43 -16.36 2.61
C LEU A 731 -10.26 -15.51 3.14
N VAL A 732 -9.08 -16.12 3.24
CA VAL A 732 -7.89 -15.52 3.87
C VAL A 732 -7.29 -14.36 3.06
N ASN A 733 -7.33 -14.44 1.74
CA ASN A 733 -6.80 -13.41 0.84
C ASN A 733 -7.55 -12.08 0.96
N LEU A 734 -8.86 -12.13 1.21
CA LEU A 734 -9.71 -10.95 1.43
C LEU A 734 -9.79 -10.56 2.91
N GLY A 735 -9.93 -11.55 3.80
CA GLY A 735 -10.04 -11.31 5.24
C GLY A 735 -8.78 -10.70 5.84
N CYS A 736 -7.62 -11.28 5.52
CA CYS A 736 -6.32 -10.89 6.07
C CYS A 736 -5.49 -9.97 5.15
N ALA A 737 -5.92 -9.76 3.90
CA ALA A 737 -5.26 -8.87 2.95
C ALA A 737 -6.27 -8.07 2.11
N THR A 738 -6.05 -7.97 0.81
CA THR A 738 -6.82 -7.09 -0.10
C THR A 738 -7.43 -7.84 -1.29
N GLY A 739 -7.46 -9.17 -1.28
CA GLY A 739 -7.95 -9.98 -2.39
C GLY A 739 -6.97 -10.02 -3.56
N HIS A 740 -7.50 -10.28 -4.75
CA HIS A 740 -6.73 -10.36 -5.99
C HIS A 740 -6.27 -8.98 -6.46
N SER A 741 -5.17 -8.94 -7.23
CA SER A 741 -4.65 -7.70 -7.80
C SER A 741 -5.62 -7.11 -8.84
N SER A 742 -5.56 -5.79 -9.02
CA SER A 742 -6.47 -5.06 -9.93
C SER A 742 -6.43 -5.59 -11.36
N PHE A 743 -5.24 -5.95 -11.87
CA PHE A 743 -5.09 -6.53 -13.21
C PHE A 743 -5.83 -7.86 -13.35
N VAL A 744 -5.76 -8.73 -12.35
CA VAL A 744 -6.48 -10.01 -12.38
C VAL A 744 -8.00 -9.77 -12.33
N MET A 745 -8.47 -8.90 -11.43
CA MET A 745 -9.90 -8.57 -11.33
C MET A 745 -10.42 -7.83 -12.56
N SER A 746 -9.57 -7.12 -13.29
CA SER A 746 -9.93 -6.52 -14.57
C SER A 746 -10.44 -7.56 -15.57
N CYS A 747 -9.86 -8.77 -15.59
CA CYS A 747 -10.34 -9.84 -16.45
C CYS A 747 -11.76 -10.27 -16.05
N SER A 748 -11.97 -10.62 -14.78
CA SER A 748 -13.27 -11.09 -14.28
C SER A 748 -14.36 -10.02 -14.41
N PHE A 749 -14.05 -8.78 -14.04
CA PHE A 749 -15.03 -7.70 -14.10
C PHE A 749 -15.32 -7.23 -15.52
N THR A 750 -14.38 -7.38 -16.46
CA THR A 750 -14.70 -7.19 -17.88
C THR A 750 -15.68 -8.27 -18.34
N ASN A 751 -15.51 -9.53 -17.93
CA ASN A 751 -16.53 -10.57 -18.21
C ASN A 751 -17.89 -10.20 -17.63
N GLN A 752 -17.95 -9.73 -16.38
CA GLN A 752 -19.20 -9.27 -15.75
C GLN A 752 -19.87 -8.15 -16.54
N VAL A 753 -19.13 -7.10 -16.92
CA VAL A 753 -19.68 -5.98 -17.70
C VAL A 753 -20.19 -6.47 -19.06
N LEU A 754 -19.44 -7.32 -19.75
CA LEU A 754 -19.88 -7.87 -21.04
C LEU A 754 -21.11 -8.79 -20.89
N ALA A 755 -21.21 -9.55 -19.80
CA ALA A 755 -22.40 -10.36 -19.48
C ALA A 755 -23.63 -9.47 -19.22
N GLN A 756 -23.46 -8.37 -18.48
CA GLN A 756 -24.53 -7.40 -18.21
C GLN A 756 -25.02 -6.73 -19.51
N ILE A 757 -24.10 -6.32 -20.39
CA ILE A 757 -24.45 -5.79 -21.71
C ILE A 757 -25.16 -6.86 -22.53
N MET A 758 -24.65 -8.09 -22.56
CA MET A 758 -25.24 -9.21 -23.29
C MET A 758 -26.69 -9.46 -22.89
N LEU A 759 -26.96 -9.55 -21.59
CA LEU A 759 -28.31 -9.77 -21.06
C LEU A 759 -29.25 -8.61 -21.39
N TYR A 760 -28.81 -7.37 -21.16
CA TYR A 760 -29.65 -6.20 -21.36
C TYR A 760 -29.92 -5.90 -22.84
N LYS A 761 -28.96 -6.20 -23.73
CA LYS A 761 -29.04 -5.96 -25.17
C LYS A 761 -29.43 -7.19 -25.99
N ALA A 762 -29.89 -8.26 -25.35
CA ALA A 762 -30.24 -9.51 -25.99
C ALA A 762 -31.27 -9.38 -27.13
N GLU A 763 -32.17 -8.40 -27.06
CA GLU A 763 -33.20 -8.12 -28.10
C GLU A 763 -32.83 -6.95 -29.04
N ASP A 764 -31.66 -6.34 -28.90
CA ASP A 764 -31.22 -5.19 -29.70
C ASP A 764 -30.41 -5.64 -30.92
N GLU A 765 -31.10 -6.00 -32.00
CA GLU A 765 -30.45 -6.43 -33.25
C GLU A 765 -29.51 -5.38 -33.85
N ALA A 766 -29.82 -4.10 -33.67
CA ALA A 766 -28.99 -3.00 -34.19
C ALA A 766 -27.66 -2.95 -33.43
N PHE A 767 -27.69 -3.12 -32.11
CA PHE A 767 -26.48 -3.23 -31.29
C PHE A 767 -25.66 -4.46 -31.69
N GLY A 768 -26.29 -5.64 -31.85
CA GLY A 768 -25.60 -6.87 -32.27
C GLY A 768 -25.00 -6.80 -33.69
N LYS A 769 -25.59 -6.03 -34.61
CA LYS A 769 -24.99 -5.77 -35.94
C LYS A 769 -23.80 -4.81 -35.87
N LYS A 770 -23.82 -3.86 -34.94
CA LYS A 770 -22.73 -2.89 -34.73
C LYS A 770 -21.53 -3.53 -34.04
N TYR A 771 -21.77 -4.37 -33.04
CA TYR A 771 -20.75 -5.06 -32.26
C TYR A 771 -20.88 -6.56 -32.45
N ILE A 772 -20.05 -7.10 -33.35
CA ILE A 772 -20.13 -8.49 -33.84
C ILE A 772 -20.04 -9.52 -32.72
N GLU A 773 -19.30 -9.21 -31.66
CA GLU A 773 -19.16 -10.04 -30.45
C GLU A 773 -20.49 -10.21 -29.69
N PHE A 774 -21.44 -9.29 -29.86
CA PHE A 774 -22.81 -9.40 -29.35
C PHE A 774 -23.82 -9.90 -30.42
N GLY A 775 -23.39 -10.12 -31.67
CA GLY A 775 -24.28 -10.42 -32.79
C GLY A 775 -25.03 -11.76 -32.70
N LYS A 776 -24.63 -12.66 -31.79
CA LYS A 776 -25.24 -13.98 -31.59
C LYS A 776 -25.83 -14.19 -30.20
N THR A 777 -26.00 -13.13 -29.41
CA THR A 777 -26.48 -13.25 -28.04
C THR A 777 -27.95 -13.65 -28.04
N GLY A 778 -28.84 -12.84 -28.61
CA GLY A 778 -30.28 -13.12 -28.72
C GLY A 778 -30.97 -13.28 -27.37
N LYS A 779 -32.30 -13.11 -27.31
CA LYS A 779 -33.04 -13.43 -26.07
C LYS A 779 -33.00 -14.93 -25.79
N LYS A 780 -32.66 -15.26 -24.56
CA LYS A 780 -32.52 -16.64 -24.08
C LYS A 780 -33.69 -17.01 -23.18
N GLY A 781 -33.98 -18.31 -23.12
CA GLY A 781 -34.93 -18.87 -22.16
C GLY A 781 -34.35 -18.86 -20.75
N ILE A 782 -35.04 -19.48 -19.80
CA ILE A 782 -34.49 -19.73 -18.47
C ILE A 782 -33.44 -20.85 -18.59
N GLU A 783 -32.17 -20.48 -18.59
CA GLU A 783 -31.02 -21.38 -18.68
C GLU A 783 -29.78 -20.73 -18.03
N VAL A 784 -28.75 -21.54 -17.75
CA VAL A 784 -27.44 -21.08 -17.27
C VAL A 784 -26.45 -21.16 -18.43
N LEU A 785 -26.01 -20.00 -18.91
CA LEU A 785 -25.16 -19.84 -20.09
C LEU A 785 -23.74 -19.52 -19.68
N VAL A 786 -22.76 -20.01 -20.43
CA VAL A 786 -21.39 -19.48 -20.35
C VAL A 786 -21.27 -18.31 -21.32
N LEU A 787 -20.42 -17.33 -20.99
CA LEU A 787 -20.15 -16.21 -21.88
C LEU A 787 -19.65 -16.74 -23.25
N PRO A 788 -20.21 -16.26 -24.38
CA PRO A 788 -19.75 -16.66 -25.70
C PRO A 788 -18.24 -16.48 -25.85
N LYS A 789 -17.57 -17.47 -26.46
CA LYS A 789 -16.11 -17.50 -26.55
C LYS A 789 -15.49 -16.26 -27.20
N ILE A 790 -16.18 -15.64 -28.17
CA ILE A 790 -15.73 -14.39 -28.79
C ILE A 790 -15.68 -13.22 -27.79
N LEU A 791 -16.59 -13.18 -26.81
CA LEU A 791 -16.57 -12.18 -25.74
C LEU A 791 -15.47 -12.47 -24.72
N ASP A 792 -15.22 -13.74 -24.42
CA ASP A 792 -14.09 -14.17 -23.57
C ASP A 792 -12.72 -13.86 -24.22
N GLU A 793 -12.57 -14.14 -25.51
CA GLU A 793 -11.39 -13.75 -26.31
C GLU A 793 -11.25 -12.22 -26.40
N GLN A 794 -12.37 -11.48 -26.46
CA GLN A 794 -12.38 -10.02 -26.39
C GLN A 794 -11.86 -9.53 -25.04
N VAL A 795 -12.20 -10.17 -23.91
CA VAL A 795 -11.61 -9.85 -22.61
C VAL A 795 -10.09 -10.01 -22.69
N ALA A 796 -9.59 -11.16 -23.15
CA ALA A 796 -8.14 -11.38 -23.25
C ALA A 796 -7.47 -10.30 -24.11
N LEU A 797 -8.03 -10.00 -25.29
CA LEU A 797 -7.53 -8.99 -26.22
C LEU A 797 -7.37 -7.61 -25.55
N LEU A 798 -8.33 -7.19 -24.72
CA LEU A 798 -8.31 -5.89 -24.04
C LEU A 798 -7.21 -5.79 -22.96
N HIS A 799 -6.58 -6.89 -22.58
CA HIS A 799 -5.51 -6.91 -21.56
C HIS A 799 -4.11 -7.06 -22.15
N LEU A 800 -3.97 -7.50 -23.41
CA LEU A 800 -2.66 -7.87 -23.99
C LEU A 800 -1.69 -6.69 -24.08
N ASP A 801 -2.16 -5.51 -24.48
CA ASP A 801 -1.29 -4.34 -24.65
C ASP A 801 -0.66 -3.91 -23.32
N HIS A 802 -1.39 -4.03 -22.21
CA HIS A 802 -0.91 -3.67 -20.86
C HIS A 802 0.28 -4.51 -20.42
N VAL A 803 0.33 -5.78 -20.86
CA VAL A 803 1.44 -6.71 -20.58
C VAL A 803 2.45 -6.77 -21.74
N ASN A 804 2.41 -5.82 -22.67
CA ASN A 804 3.27 -5.74 -23.86
C ASN A 804 3.20 -7.00 -24.77
N ALA A 805 2.07 -7.69 -24.79
CA ALA A 805 1.85 -8.86 -25.63
C ALA A 805 1.31 -8.43 -27.00
N LYS A 806 1.98 -8.85 -28.09
CA LYS A 806 1.57 -8.54 -29.46
C LYS A 806 0.87 -9.73 -30.11
N LEU A 807 -0.39 -9.56 -30.48
CA LEU A 807 -1.18 -10.62 -31.10
C LEU A 807 -0.89 -10.75 -32.60
N THR A 808 -0.63 -11.98 -33.07
CA THR A 808 -0.51 -12.28 -34.50
C THR A 808 -1.89 -12.38 -35.14
N LYS A 809 -2.09 -11.81 -36.32
CA LYS A 809 -3.34 -11.90 -37.09
C LYS A 809 -3.25 -13.01 -38.14
N LEU A 810 -4.30 -13.82 -38.24
CA LEU A 810 -4.42 -14.79 -39.32
C LEU A 810 -4.50 -14.08 -40.68
N THR A 811 -3.72 -14.56 -41.64
CA THR A 811 -3.92 -14.19 -43.05
C THR A 811 -5.18 -14.87 -43.60
N PRO A 812 -5.81 -14.33 -44.66
CA PRO A 812 -6.98 -14.98 -45.28
C PRO A 812 -6.74 -16.44 -45.65
N LYS A 813 -5.53 -16.77 -46.15
CA LYS A 813 -5.15 -18.15 -46.49
C LYS A 813 -5.08 -19.07 -45.26
N GLN A 814 -4.61 -18.55 -44.12
CA GLN A 814 -4.57 -19.35 -42.88
C GLN A 814 -5.97 -19.57 -42.32
N ALA A 815 -6.82 -18.55 -42.32
CA ALA A 815 -8.22 -18.64 -41.89
C ALA A 815 -9.00 -19.66 -42.73
N GLU A 816 -8.84 -19.63 -44.06
CA GLU A 816 -9.43 -20.63 -44.97
C GLU A 816 -8.90 -22.04 -44.67
N TYR A 817 -7.58 -22.19 -44.47
CA TYR A 817 -6.95 -23.48 -44.19
C TYR A 817 -7.41 -24.10 -42.86
N THR A 818 -7.55 -23.30 -41.80
CA THR A 818 -7.98 -23.79 -40.48
C THR A 818 -9.50 -23.85 -40.34
N GLY A 819 -10.25 -23.24 -41.25
CA GLY A 819 -11.70 -23.07 -41.13
C GLY A 819 -12.12 -22.13 -40.01
N LEU A 820 -11.20 -21.31 -39.49
CA LEU A 820 -11.47 -20.35 -38.41
C LEU A 820 -11.74 -18.95 -38.97
N PRO A 821 -12.68 -18.18 -38.39
CA PRO A 821 -12.83 -16.77 -38.75
C PRO A 821 -11.59 -15.96 -38.39
N ILE A 822 -11.29 -14.90 -39.17
CA ILE A 822 -10.14 -14.01 -38.91
C ILE A 822 -10.27 -13.30 -37.55
N GLU A 823 -11.50 -12.94 -37.17
CA GLU A 823 -11.82 -12.25 -35.91
C GLU A 823 -12.24 -13.21 -34.78
N GLY A 824 -12.08 -14.52 -34.98
CA GLY A 824 -12.48 -15.54 -34.01
C GLY A 824 -13.98 -15.91 -34.05
N PRO A 825 -14.43 -16.83 -33.16
CA PRO A 825 -13.64 -17.47 -32.11
C PRO A 825 -12.55 -18.42 -32.65
N PHE A 826 -11.43 -18.56 -31.94
CA PHE A 826 -10.25 -19.30 -32.39
C PHE A 826 -10.14 -20.73 -31.83
N LYS A 827 -11.06 -21.14 -30.96
CA LYS A 827 -11.13 -22.49 -30.38
C LYS A 827 -12.57 -23.01 -30.35
N PRO A 828 -12.77 -24.34 -30.38
CA PRO A 828 -14.09 -24.93 -30.17
C PRO A 828 -14.58 -24.68 -28.73
N ASP A 829 -15.89 -24.82 -28.52
CA ASP A 829 -16.53 -24.52 -27.23
C ASP A 829 -16.08 -25.43 -26.08
N THR A 830 -15.79 -26.69 -26.38
CA THR A 830 -15.38 -27.75 -25.44
C THR A 830 -13.96 -27.63 -24.92
#